data_AF-H3AWY3-F1
#
_entry.id   AF-H3AWY3-F1
#
_cell.length_a   1.000
_cell.length_b   1.000
_cell.length_c   1.000
_cell.angle_alpha   90.00
_cell.angle_beta   90.00
_cell.angle_gamma   90.00
#
_symmetry.space_group_name_H-M   'P 1'
#
loop_
_entity.id
_entity.type
_entity.pdbx_description
1 polymer ?
#
loop_
_entity_poly.entity_id
_entity_poly.type
_entity_poly.pdbx_seq_one_letter_code
_entity_poly.pdbx_strand_id
1 'polypeptide(L)'
;QNTQLALNKEREKMRQLRSEVTSLENEWERARTLNDQLNRQCAEMSSTLRAVTMENAKLLTDHQAALKLEQEKMSQKLQEQDLLLDAARANIACELQSAQNEKVQLQKELEFLHSRHQEVEQRARAAEEKASAGKELHDSVITRLREDLETAIREREVLKKEKESLRIETRKTVSSMTEEKNRTETQLTENQLEVSALTSTLNKLEEENRGLLERLVTLEHQQVLSSVNGHAQQQVEQVLADLMDSKNKLAYDKGKLQTKVQQLQEELESLADAQSNNHQLRKLNTALEAKYNQVNMEYSSCKINLQRLEAQLKQAQSVLERKEEDFALAIKSRDDALRESQKIKGHAEALEEREKQKIAKLQCQLADSKQDNSKMATTLENVLASHSKLQKALEKLQTELGCRDTEIAGLRRDRSQGQQKIQRLEAEVEELQAKLTTRETEYCNQVEPFQKVLEEVRRDNKKLALSLEQALQTNISLQGQLSHAQDELANQETYQQQLLDSREQVAEEARMEAQLFTERLESLKKQFKNEKETVRKAAQKEILELKKGLDETSSRSAELSRANRELRQKVVELENAAANQKAKIKSQKAQMKHYLKTKASKAQNAERLKEIEEELKQMETIKEQYQKKNHENFEKSQMIQKFMVEMTSLQTEIQKLAKSQHETTVQSRQQEIHLRAERKLRQELQDKCQSLEEKVKHLKKCKEATEQKLKEASLESQQITMNLEEAHKWFKSKFDSLQSELTKARLNNRMGEGLTSWQVKERPVKLPSQSSVNRWETKQELKLLSRMYQPESDKK
;
A
#
# COMPACT_ATOMS: atom_id res chain seq x y z
N GLN A 1 81.36 -136.94 -132.06
CA GLN A 1 81.68 -135.48 -132.03
C GLN A 1 80.45 -134.59 -131.89
N ASN A 2 79.39 -134.71 -132.71
CA ASN A 2 78.18 -133.87 -132.57
C ASN A 2 77.62 -133.81 -131.14
N THR A 3 77.60 -134.94 -130.41
CA THR A 3 77.23 -135.01 -129.00
C THR A 3 77.97 -134.00 -128.10
N GLN A 4 79.23 -133.72 -128.37
CA GLN A 4 80.10 -132.89 -127.52
C GLN A 4 80.07 -131.41 -127.92
N LEU A 5 79.90 -131.11 -129.22
CA LEU A 5 79.61 -129.75 -129.68
C LEU A 5 78.19 -129.33 -129.23
N ALA A 6 77.22 -130.24 -129.31
CA ALA A 6 75.89 -130.05 -128.74
C ALA A 6 75.97 -129.86 -127.22
N LEU A 7 76.71 -130.71 -126.48
CA LEU A 7 76.87 -130.56 -125.03
C LEU A 7 77.43 -129.20 -124.64
N ASN A 8 78.41 -128.66 -125.39
CA ASN A 8 78.91 -127.31 -125.12
C ASN A 8 77.91 -126.22 -125.53
N LYS A 9 77.14 -126.38 -126.61
CA LYS A 9 76.06 -125.44 -126.98
C LYS A 9 74.91 -125.44 -125.97
N GLU A 10 74.56 -126.60 -125.41
CA GLU A 10 73.61 -126.73 -124.30
C GLU A 10 74.18 -126.21 -122.97
N ARG A 11 75.49 -126.33 -122.72
CA ARG A 11 76.13 -125.68 -121.55
C ARG A 11 76.15 -124.16 -121.67
N GLU A 12 76.33 -123.63 -122.88
CA GLU A 12 76.29 -122.19 -123.15
C GLU A 12 74.88 -121.65 -122.94
N LYS A 13 73.87 -122.28 -123.57
CA LYS A 13 72.45 -122.04 -123.29
C LYS A 13 72.11 -122.16 -121.81
N MET A 14 72.58 -123.21 -121.12
CA MET A 14 72.30 -123.41 -119.69
C MET A 14 72.96 -122.33 -118.83
N ARG A 15 74.07 -121.74 -119.26
CA ARG A 15 74.68 -120.59 -118.58
C ARG A 15 73.87 -119.31 -118.84
N GLN A 16 73.42 -119.09 -120.07
CA GLN A 16 72.51 -118.00 -120.46
C GLN A 16 71.19 -118.08 -119.68
N LEU A 17 70.50 -119.22 -119.74
CA LEU A 17 69.28 -119.51 -118.97
C LEU A 17 69.47 -119.34 -117.45
N ARG A 18 70.64 -119.70 -116.90
CA ARG A 18 70.93 -119.43 -115.48
C ARG A 18 71.09 -117.95 -115.19
N SER A 19 71.79 -117.18 -116.04
CA SER A 19 71.86 -115.72 -115.90
C SER A 19 70.50 -115.04 -116.08
N GLU A 20 69.68 -115.52 -117.03
CA GLU A 20 68.31 -115.05 -117.28
C GLU A 20 67.41 -115.34 -116.07
N VAL A 21 67.43 -116.57 -115.52
CA VAL A 21 66.73 -116.92 -114.28
C VAL A 21 67.18 -116.02 -113.13
N THR A 22 68.49 -115.82 -112.91
CA THR A 22 68.93 -114.89 -111.85
C THR A 22 68.57 -113.43 -112.13
N SER A 23 68.45 -112.99 -113.39
CA SER A 23 67.96 -111.64 -113.70
C SER A 23 66.48 -111.54 -113.35
N LEU A 24 65.67 -112.52 -113.75
CA LEU A 24 64.24 -112.60 -113.47
C LEU A 24 63.95 -112.73 -111.97
N GLU A 25 64.76 -113.48 -111.21
CA GLU A 25 64.70 -113.54 -109.74
C GLU A 25 65.01 -112.17 -109.12
N ASN A 26 66.07 -111.50 -109.56
CA ASN A 26 66.40 -110.14 -109.09
C ASN A 26 65.36 -109.08 -109.53
N GLU A 27 64.70 -109.26 -110.68
CA GLU A 27 63.61 -108.40 -111.17
C GLU A 27 62.32 -108.67 -110.39
N TRP A 28 62.02 -109.92 -110.05
CA TRP A 28 60.90 -110.31 -109.22
C TRP A 28 61.06 -109.83 -107.77
N GLU A 29 62.25 -109.94 -107.18
CA GLU A 29 62.52 -109.42 -105.83
C GLU A 29 62.44 -107.88 -105.80
N ARG A 30 62.87 -107.20 -106.87
CA ARG A 30 62.66 -105.74 -107.06
C ARG A 30 61.18 -105.40 -107.23
N ALA A 31 60.43 -106.14 -108.04
CA ALA A 31 58.99 -105.93 -108.22
C ALA A 31 58.21 -106.18 -106.92
N ARG A 32 58.60 -107.21 -106.15
CA ARG A 32 58.04 -107.55 -104.84
C ARG A 32 58.31 -106.45 -103.82
N THR A 33 59.56 -106.02 -103.68
CA THR A 33 59.92 -104.95 -102.72
C THR A 33 59.25 -103.61 -103.06
N LEU A 34 59.13 -103.27 -104.35
CA LEU A 34 58.34 -102.13 -104.82
C LEU A 34 56.84 -102.29 -104.52
N ASN A 35 56.27 -103.48 -104.72
CA ASN A 35 54.87 -103.75 -104.40
C ASN A 35 54.61 -103.67 -102.89
N ASP A 36 55.51 -104.22 -102.05
CA ASP A 36 55.43 -104.11 -100.60
C ASP A 36 55.59 -102.64 -100.14
N GLN A 37 56.42 -101.84 -100.82
CA GLN A 37 56.54 -100.40 -100.56
C GLN A 37 55.25 -99.65 -100.93
N LEU A 38 54.68 -99.94 -102.11
CA LEU A 38 53.41 -99.38 -102.56
C LEU A 38 52.26 -99.76 -101.60
N ASN A 39 52.20 -101.01 -101.14
CA ASN A 39 51.19 -101.45 -100.17
C ASN A 39 51.30 -100.72 -98.82
N ARG A 40 52.52 -100.45 -98.33
CA ARG A 40 52.74 -99.60 -97.14
C ARG A 40 52.25 -98.17 -97.37
N GLN A 41 52.65 -97.55 -98.48
CA GLN A 41 52.21 -96.19 -98.85
C GLN A 41 50.68 -96.11 -99.00
N CYS A 42 50.04 -97.10 -99.62
CA CYS A 42 48.58 -97.17 -99.72
C CYS A 42 47.91 -97.33 -98.34
N ALA A 43 48.49 -98.09 -97.42
CA ALA A 43 47.99 -98.23 -96.05
C ALA A 43 48.15 -96.93 -95.23
N GLU A 44 49.27 -96.22 -95.39
CA GLU A 44 49.56 -94.93 -94.76
C GLU A 44 48.67 -93.80 -95.32
N MET A 45 48.48 -93.72 -96.63
CA MET A 45 47.48 -92.84 -97.24
C MET A 45 46.06 -93.18 -96.77
N SER A 46 45.74 -94.47 -96.59
CA SER A 46 44.44 -94.91 -96.09
C SER A 46 44.24 -94.70 -94.59
N SER A 47 45.29 -94.53 -93.78
CA SER A 47 45.18 -94.17 -92.36
C SER A 47 45.08 -92.65 -92.20
N THR A 48 45.93 -91.88 -92.89
CA THR A 48 45.88 -90.41 -92.89
C THR A 48 44.57 -89.87 -93.47
N LEU A 49 44.06 -90.42 -94.58
CA LEU A 49 42.76 -90.03 -95.13
C LEU A 49 41.61 -90.27 -94.15
N ARG A 50 41.62 -91.39 -93.40
CA ARG A 50 40.61 -91.67 -92.37
C ARG A 50 40.72 -90.71 -91.19
N ALA A 51 41.94 -90.41 -90.73
CA ALA A 51 42.17 -89.44 -89.67
C ALA A 51 41.64 -88.05 -90.05
N VAL A 52 42.01 -87.55 -91.23
CA VAL A 52 41.53 -86.25 -91.77
C VAL A 52 40.01 -86.26 -91.98
N THR A 53 39.42 -87.39 -92.40
CA THR A 53 37.96 -87.51 -92.54
C THR A 53 37.25 -87.44 -91.19
N MET A 54 37.79 -88.08 -90.14
CA MET A 54 37.25 -88.00 -88.78
C MET A 54 37.43 -86.60 -88.17
N GLU A 55 38.57 -85.95 -88.42
CA GLU A 55 38.84 -84.57 -87.97
C GLU A 55 37.90 -83.57 -88.66
N ASN A 56 37.72 -83.67 -89.99
CA ASN A 56 36.75 -82.86 -90.73
C ASN A 56 35.31 -83.08 -90.23
N ALA A 57 34.92 -84.33 -89.95
CA ALA A 57 33.60 -84.63 -89.38
C ALA A 57 33.41 -83.99 -87.99
N LYS A 58 34.45 -84.02 -87.14
CA LYS A 58 34.44 -83.35 -85.82
C LYS A 58 34.38 -81.83 -85.96
N LEU A 59 35.18 -81.24 -86.84
CA LEU A 59 35.18 -79.79 -87.09
C LEU A 59 33.82 -79.30 -87.60
N LEU A 60 33.13 -80.10 -88.43
CA LEU A 60 31.75 -79.82 -88.85
C LEU A 60 30.76 -79.87 -87.68
N THR A 61 30.83 -80.86 -86.78
CA THR A 61 29.95 -80.92 -85.60
C THR A 61 30.24 -79.81 -84.59
N ASP A 62 31.53 -79.50 -84.35
CA ASP A 62 31.95 -78.45 -83.43
C ASP A 62 31.53 -77.06 -83.97
N HIS A 63 31.67 -76.83 -85.27
CA HIS A 63 31.18 -75.60 -85.93
C HIS A 63 29.64 -75.50 -85.91
N GLN A 64 28.92 -76.60 -86.16
CA GLN A 64 27.46 -76.59 -86.10
C GLN A 64 26.92 -76.35 -84.68
N ALA A 65 27.61 -76.86 -83.65
CA ALA A 65 27.30 -76.58 -82.25
C ALA A 65 27.56 -75.11 -81.89
N ALA A 66 28.70 -74.55 -82.31
CA ALA A 66 29.03 -73.15 -82.12
C ALA A 66 28.02 -72.21 -82.81
N LEU A 67 27.60 -72.54 -84.04
CA LEU A 67 26.59 -71.77 -84.78
C LEU A 67 25.23 -71.74 -84.05
N LYS A 68 24.78 -72.89 -83.52
CA LYS A 68 23.56 -72.95 -82.71
C LYS A 68 23.67 -72.11 -81.44
N LEU A 69 24.80 -72.19 -80.74
CA LEU A 69 25.03 -71.43 -79.51
C LEU A 69 25.01 -69.91 -79.78
N GLU A 70 25.55 -69.43 -80.90
CA GLU A 70 25.44 -68.01 -81.27
C GLU A 70 24.04 -67.62 -81.74
N GLN A 71 23.28 -68.52 -82.38
CA GLN A 71 21.86 -68.29 -82.68
C GLN A 71 21.02 -68.18 -81.40
N GLU A 72 21.25 -69.04 -80.41
CA GLU A 72 20.58 -69.00 -79.10
C GLU A 72 20.92 -67.70 -78.34
N LYS A 73 22.20 -67.31 -78.29
CA LYS A 73 22.63 -66.01 -77.71
C LYS A 73 22.03 -64.81 -78.43
N MET A 74 21.89 -64.86 -79.76
CA MET A 74 21.25 -63.80 -80.54
C MET A 74 19.76 -63.70 -80.21
N SER A 75 19.07 -64.83 -80.13
CA SER A 75 17.65 -64.88 -79.74
C SER A 75 17.41 -64.36 -78.32
N GLN A 76 18.29 -64.69 -77.37
CA GLN A 76 18.23 -64.19 -75.99
C GLN A 76 18.42 -62.67 -75.95
N LYS A 77 19.43 -62.13 -76.65
CA LYS A 77 19.68 -60.67 -76.72
C LYS A 77 18.54 -59.89 -77.38
N LEU A 78 17.87 -60.48 -78.38
CA LEU A 78 16.68 -59.87 -78.98
C LEU A 78 15.52 -59.85 -77.97
N GLN A 79 15.26 -60.96 -77.27
CA GLN A 79 14.23 -61.03 -76.23
C GLN A 79 14.51 -60.06 -75.06
N GLU A 80 15.78 -59.88 -74.65
CA GLU A 80 16.18 -58.87 -73.67
C GLU A 80 15.91 -57.44 -74.17
N GLN A 81 16.16 -57.16 -75.46
CA GLN A 81 15.86 -55.85 -76.06
C GLN A 81 14.36 -55.60 -76.18
N ASP A 82 13.56 -56.60 -76.57
CA ASP A 82 12.10 -56.49 -76.63
C ASP A 82 11.51 -56.21 -75.25
N LEU A 83 11.97 -56.90 -74.19
CA LEU A 83 11.56 -56.64 -72.81
C LEU A 83 11.95 -55.22 -72.34
N LEU A 84 13.12 -54.72 -72.72
CA LEU A 84 13.54 -53.34 -72.42
C LEU A 84 12.73 -52.30 -73.20
N LEU A 85 12.36 -52.60 -74.45
CA LEU A 85 11.49 -51.75 -75.27
C LEU A 85 10.07 -51.69 -74.72
N ASP A 86 9.51 -52.82 -74.27
CA ASP A 86 8.18 -52.86 -73.66
C ASP A 86 8.15 -52.21 -72.27
N ALA A 87 9.21 -52.35 -71.47
CA ALA A 87 9.36 -51.57 -70.24
C ALA A 87 9.45 -50.05 -70.51
N ALA A 88 10.19 -49.64 -71.56
CA ALA A 88 10.26 -48.23 -71.96
C ALA A 88 8.91 -47.71 -72.48
N ARG A 89 8.19 -48.50 -73.29
CA ARG A 89 6.83 -48.18 -73.76
C ARG A 89 5.86 -48.02 -72.58
N ALA A 90 5.91 -48.92 -71.60
CA ALA A 90 5.07 -48.86 -70.40
C ALA A 90 5.37 -47.60 -69.56
N ASN A 91 6.64 -47.26 -69.35
CA ASN A 91 7.03 -46.03 -68.64
C ASN A 91 6.52 -44.78 -69.37
N ILE A 92 6.74 -44.68 -70.69
CA ILE A 92 6.25 -43.55 -71.51
C ILE A 92 4.72 -43.46 -71.47
N ALA A 93 4.00 -44.57 -71.48
CA ALA A 93 2.54 -44.58 -71.34
C ALA A 93 2.07 -44.08 -69.96
N CYS A 94 2.74 -44.49 -68.88
CA CYS A 94 2.47 -44.01 -67.52
C CYS A 94 2.77 -42.51 -67.35
N GLU A 95 3.89 -42.02 -67.90
CA GLU A 95 4.25 -40.60 -67.91
C GLU A 95 3.23 -39.79 -68.72
N LEU A 96 2.85 -40.25 -69.91
CA LEU A 96 1.85 -39.61 -70.76
C LEU A 96 0.47 -39.55 -70.09
N GLN A 97 0.04 -40.63 -69.42
CA GLN A 97 -1.22 -40.66 -68.67
C GLN A 97 -1.16 -39.71 -67.47
N SER A 98 -0.02 -39.62 -66.78
CA SER A 98 0.18 -38.69 -65.65
C SER A 98 0.11 -37.23 -66.12
N ALA A 99 0.82 -36.87 -67.18
CA ALA A 99 0.78 -35.54 -67.79
C ALA A 99 -0.62 -35.19 -68.35
N GLN A 100 -1.37 -36.15 -68.88
CA GLN A 100 -2.75 -35.95 -69.32
C GLN A 100 -3.71 -35.74 -68.12
N ASN A 101 -3.50 -36.44 -67.00
CA ASN A 101 -4.25 -36.21 -65.76
C ASN A 101 -3.95 -34.81 -65.18
N GLU A 102 -2.68 -34.41 -65.12
CA GLU A 102 -2.25 -33.07 -64.69
C GLU A 102 -2.85 -31.99 -65.60
N LYS A 103 -2.84 -32.18 -66.93
CA LYS A 103 -3.48 -31.27 -67.88
C LYS A 103 -4.98 -31.10 -67.61
N VAL A 104 -5.70 -32.19 -67.35
CA VAL A 104 -7.14 -32.14 -67.03
C VAL A 104 -7.37 -31.40 -65.70
N GLN A 105 -6.52 -31.62 -64.70
CA GLN A 105 -6.62 -30.91 -63.42
C GLN A 105 -6.34 -29.40 -63.57
N LEU A 106 -5.27 -29.02 -64.28
CA LEU A 106 -4.95 -27.62 -64.58
C LEU A 106 -6.05 -26.95 -65.43
N GLN A 107 -6.70 -27.69 -66.32
CA GLN A 107 -7.83 -27.16 -67.08
C GLN A 107 -9.04 -26.86 -66.18
N LYS A 108 -9.39 -27.75 -65.24
CA LYS A 108 -10.44 -27.48 -64.23
C LYS A 108 -10.11 -26.28 -63.35
N GLU A 109 -8.86 -26.13 -62.95
CA GLU A 109 -8.40 -24.97 -62.16
C GLU A 109 -8.46 -23.67 -62.95
N LEU A 110 -8.12 -23.69 -64.25
CA LEU A 110 -8.32 -22.57 -65.16
C LEU A 110 -9.80 -22.22 -65.33
N GLU A 111 -10.67 -23.21 -65.54
CA GLU A 111 -12.12 -23.00 -65.68
C GLU A 111 -12.71 -22.36 -64.41
N PHE A 112 -12.35 -22.87 -63.22
CA PHE A 112 -12.71 -22.28 -61.93
C PHE A 112 -12.21 -20.83 -61.76
N LEU A 113 -10.96 -20.55 -62.16
CA LEU A 113 -10.41 -19.20 -62.10
C LEU A 113 -11.11 -18.24 -63.06
N HIS A 114 -11.51 -18.69 -64.26
CA HIS A 114 -12.31 -17.90 -65.20
C HIS A 114 -13.70 -17.60 -64.62
N SER A 115 -14.40 -18.60 -64.05
CA SER A 115 -15.68 -18.35 -63.37
C SER A 115 -15.55 -17.35 -62.23
N ARG A 116 -14.52 -17.47 -61.39
CA ARG A 116 -14.30 -16.54 -60.28
C ARG A 116 -13.90 -15.13 -60.74
N HIS A 117 -13.16 -15.01 -61.85
CA HIS A 117 -12.88 -13.74 -62.49
C HIS A 117 -14.16 -13.09 -63.03
N GLN A 118 -15.02 -13.85 -63.71
CA GLN A 118 -16.30 -13.40 -64.24
C GLN A 118 -17.26 -12.93 -63.12
N GLU A 119 -17.31 -13.62 -61.98
CA GLU A 119 -18.05 -13.15 -60.80
C GLU A 119 -17.51 -11.80 -60.30
N VAL A 120 -16.18 -11.62 -60.25
CA VAL A 120 -15.55 -10.37 -59.79
C VAL A 120 -15.84 -9.23 -60.77
N GLU A 121 -15.81 -9.48 -62.08
CA GLU A 121 -16.24 -8.48 -63.07
C GLU A 121 -17.71 -8.11 -62.91
N GLN A 122 -18.61 -9.08 -62.74
CA GLN A 122 -20.04 -8.81 -62.53
C GLN A 122 -20.27 -7.97 -61.26
N ARG A 123 -19.56 -8.29 -60.17
CA ARG A 123 -19.60 -7.50 -58.92
C ARG A 123 -19.03 -6.09 -59.12
N ALA A 124 -17.98 -5.92 -59.93
CA ALA A 124 -17.40 -4.62 -60.25
C ALA A 124 -18.37 -3.76 -61.09
N ARG A 125 -18.92 -4.31 -62.17
CA ARG A 125 -19.93 -3.64 -63.02
C ARG A 125 -21.16 -3.22 -62.20
N ALA A 126 -21.70 -4.14 -61.39
CA ALA A 126 -22.84 -3.85 -60.51
C ALA A 126 -22.53 -2.89 -59.35
N ALA A 127 -21.24 -2.61 -59.06
CA ALA A 127 -20.82 -1.56 -58.13
C ALA A 127 -20.65 -0.21 -58.86
N GLU A 128 -20.14 -0.23 -60.09
CA GLU A 128 -20.02 0.93 -60.98
C GLU A 128 -21.41 1.48 -61.36
N GLU A 129 -22.37 0.63 -61.73
CA GLU A 129 -23.78 0.99 -61.97
C GLU A 129 -24.45 1.64 -60.75
N LYS A 130 -24.12 1.18 -59.53
CA LYS A 130 -24.61 1.80 -58.29
C LYS A 130 -23.92 3.13 -58.00
N ALA A 131 -22.65 3.26 -58.36
CA ALA A 131 -21.91 4.51 -58.23
C ALA A 131 -22.37 5.57 -59.24
N SER A 132 -22.68 5.19 -60.49
CA SER A 132 -23.23 6.10 -61.50
C SER A 132 -24.66 6.52 -61.14
N ALA A 133 -25.56 5.59 -60.81
CA ALA A 133 -26.91 5.92 -60.36
C ALA A 133 -26.91 6.78 -59.08
N GLY A 134 -26.00 6.50 -58.14
CA GLY A 134 -25.80 7.33 -56.95
C GLY A 134 -25.30 8.74 -57.29
N LYS A 135 -24.39 8.87 -58.27
CA LYS A 135 -23.90 10.16 -58.76
C LYS A 135 -25.02 10.94 -59.47
N GLU A 136 -25.76 10.32 -60.37
CA GLU A 136 -26.91 10.94 -61.07
C GLU A 136 -27.97 11.44 -60.08
N LEU A 137 -28.26 10.65 -59.03
CA LEU A 137 -29.15 11.08 -57.96
C LEU A 137 -28.60 12.31 -57.22
N HIS A 138 -27.32 12.32 -56.84
CA HIS A 138 -26.69 13.50 -56.22
C HIS A 138 -26.70 14.73 -57.15
N ASP A 139 -26.35 14.57 -58.43
CA ASP A 139 -26.38 15.65 -59.42
C ASP A 139 -27.82 16.20 -59.58
N SER A 140 -28.85 15.34 -59.58
CA SER A 140 -30.27 15.75 -59.63
C SER A 140 -30.78 16.46 -58.35
N VAL A 141 -30.15 16.20 -57.21
CA VAL A 141 -30.41 16.93 -55.95
C VAL A 141 -29.68 18.27 -55.98
N ILE A 142 -28.46 18.32 -56.54
CA ILE A 142 -27.68 19.55 -56.71
C ILE A 142 -28.34 20.52 -57.69
N THR A 143 -28.93 20.05 -58.80
CA THR A 143 -29.70 20.94 -59.71
C THR A 143 -30.93 21.51 -59.01
N ARG A 144 -31.73 20.68 -58.36
CA ARG A 144 -32.92 21.12 -57.60
C ARG A 144 -32.58 22.15 -56.53
N LEU A 145 -31.54 21.89 -55.72
CA LEU A 145 -31.11 22.83 -54.69
C LEU A 145 -30.54 24.15 -55.26
N ARG A 146 -30.07 24.18 -56.51
CA ARG A 146 -29.72 25.43 -57.21
C ARG A 146 -30.97 26.15 -57.70
N GLU A 147 -31.93 25.44 -58.26
CA GLU A 147 -33.23 25.99 -58.69
C GLU A 147 -33.99 26.59 -57.50
N ASP A 148 -34.05 25.90 -56.36
CA ASP A 148 -34.62 26.33 -55.08
C ASP A 148 -33.88 27.56 -54.49
N LEU A 149 -32.55 27.63 -54.65
CA LEU A 149 -31.76 28.77 -54.22
C LEU A 149 -32.01 30.00 -55.12
N GLU A 150 -32.14 29.80 -56.44
CA GLU A 150 -32.45 30.88 -57.36
C GLU A 150 -33.88 31.41 -57.21
N THR A 151 -34.88 30.55 -56.98
CA THR A 151 -36.26 31.00 -56.67
C THR A 151 -36.26 31.86 -55.41
N ALA A 152 -35.63 31.39 -54.32
CA ALA A 152 -35.49 32.16 -53.08
C ALA A 152 -34.72 33.49 -53.27
N ILE A 153 -33.71 33.53 -54.14
CA ILE A 153 -33.01 34.78 -54.51
C ILE A 153 -33.95 35.74 -55.26
N ARG A 154 -34.71 35.24 -56.24
CA ARG A 154 -35.68 36.03 -57.03
C ARG A 154 -36.81 36.58 -56.14
N GLU A 155 -37.38 35.76 -55.26
CA GLU A 155 -38.40 36.17 -54.27
C GLU A 155 -37.87 37.25 -53.31
N ARG A 156 -36.66 37.05 -52.77
CA ARG A 156 -35.99 38.04 -51.92
C ARG A 156 -35.78 39.39 -52.63
N GLU A 157 -35.55 39.38 -53.94
CA GLU A 157 -35.45 40.61 -54.74
C GLU A 157 -36.79 41.29 -55.00
N VAL A 158 -37.87 40.53 -55.18
CA VAL A 158 -39.24 41.07 -55.23
C VAL A 158 -39.60 41.72 -53.89
N LEU A 159 -39.45 41.00 -52.78
CA LEU A 159 -39.67 41.52 -51.43
C LEU A 159 -38.81 42.75 -51.11
N LYS A 160 -37.59 42.84 -51.64
CA LYS A 160 -36.72 44.02 -51.52
C LYS A 160 -37.27 45.23 -52.30
N LYS A 161 -37.84 45.03 -53.48
CA LYS A 161 -38.48 46.09 -54.28
C LYS A 161 -39.75 46.58 -53.60
N GLU A 162 -40.63 45.66 -53.19
CA GLU A 162 -41.86 45.97 -52.45
C GLU A 162 -41.58 46.75 -51.16
N LYS A 163 -40.58 46.33 -50.38
CA LYS A 163 -40.13 47.03 -49.17
C LYS A 163 -39.67 48.47 -49.45
N GLU A 164 -39.07 48.75 -50.61
CA GLU A 164 -38.66 50.11 -50.96
C GLU A 164 -39.84 50.94 -51.51
N SER A 165 -40.76 50.35 -52.27
CA SER A 165 -42.04 51.00 -52.62
C SER A 165 -42.83 51.42 -51.37
N LEU A 166 -42.98 50.51 -50.40
CA LEU A 166 -43.62 50.79 -49.11
C LEU A 166 -42.89 51.89 -48.31
N ARG A 167 -41.55 51.97 -48.40
CA ARG A 167 -40.78 53.07 -47.79
C ARG A 167 -41.01 54.41 -48.50
N ILE A 168 -41.10 54.42 -49.82
CA ILE A 168 -41.41 55.62 -50.61
C ILE A 168 -42.83 56.11 -50.28
N GLU A 169 -43.80 55.20 -50.20
CA GLU A 169 -45.17 55.52 -49.82
C GLU A 169 -45.28 56.00 -48.37
N THR A 170 -44.59 55.33 -47.42
CA THR A 170 -44.49 55.80 -46.04
C THR A 170 -43.84 57.19 -45.94
N ARG A 171 -42.82 57.48 -46.76
CA ARG A 171 -42.19 58.82 -46.81
C ARG A 171 -43.17 59.87 -47.37
N LYS A 172 -43.98 59.50 -48.36
CA LYS A 172 -45.01 60.36 -48.96
C LYS A 172 -46.14 60.67 -47.96
N THR A 173 -46.65 59.67 -47.24
CA THR A 173 -47.67 59.88 -46.20
C THR A 173 -47.14 60.68 -45.03
N VAL A 174 -45.90 60.43 -44.57
CA VAL A 174 -45.23 61.25 -43.54
C VAL A 174 -45.03 62.70 -44.01
N SER A 175 -44.69 62.94 -45.27
CA SER A 175 -44.63 64.31 -45.83
C SER A 175 -46.00 64.99 -45.77
N SER A 176 -47.05 64.33 -46.25
CA SER A 176 -48.42 64.85 -46.19
C SER A 176 -48.91 65.10 -44.76
N MET A 177 -48.57 64.22 -43.81
CA MET A 177 -48.86 64.42 -42.39
C MET A 177 -48.05 65.56 -41.78
N THR A 178 -46.83 65.82 -42.26
CA THR A 178 -46.01 66.94 -41.80
C THR A 178 -46.56 68.26 -42.34
N GLU A 179 -47.03 68.29 -43.59
CA GLU A 179 -47.74 69.45 -44.14
C GLU A 179 -49.05 69.75 -43.40
N GLU A 180 -49.88 68.73 -43.15
CA GLU A 180 -51.10 68.88 -42.35
C GLU A 180 -50.80 69.32 -40.92
N LYS A 181 -49.79 68.72 -40.26
CA LYS A 181 -49.30 69.17 -38.95
C LYS A 181 -48.95 70.66 -38.99
N ASN A 182 -48.14 71.09 -39.96
CA ASN A 182 -47.74 72.50 -40.09
C ASN A 182 -48.96 73.42 -40.32
N ARG A 183 -49.95 73.00 -41.12
CA ARG A 183 -51.22 73.74 -41.31
C ARG A 183 -52.00 73.86 -39.99
N THR A 184 -52.14 72.78 -39.23
CA THR A 184 -52.80 72.80 -37.91
C THR A 184 -52.02 73.58 -36.87
N GLU A 185 -50.68 73.61 -36.93
CA GLU A 185 -49.84 74.45 -36.06
C GLU A 185 -49.98 75.93 -36.41
N THR A 186 -50.05 76.31 -37.69
CA THR A 186 -50.35 77.71 -38.08
C THR A 186 -51.74 78.13 -37.58
N GLN A 187 -52.77 77.31 -37.79
CA GLN A 187 -54.12 77.57 -37.26
C GLN A 187 -54.14 77.62 -35.73
N LEU A 188 -53.36 76.79 -35.05
CA LEU A 188 -53.22 76.84 -33.59
C LEU A 188 -52.55 78.16 -33.14
N THR A 189 -51.54 78.66 -33.85
CA THR A 189 -50.93 79.96 -33.53
C THR A 189 -51.86 81.15 -33.82
N GLU A 190 -52.66 81.09 -34.89
CA GLU A 190 -53.69 82.09 -35.19
C GLU A 190 -54.77 82.11 -34.09
N ASN A 191 -55.30 80.93 -33.74
CA ASN A 191 -56.24 80.76 -32.63
C ASN A 191 -55.63 81.17 -31.27
N GLN A 192 -54.33 80.96 -31.04
CA GLN A 192 -53.65 81.42 -29.82
C GLN A 192 -53.52 82.94 -29.77
N LEU A 193 -53.31 83.63 -30.90
CA LEU A 193 -53.31 85.09 -30.98
C LEU A 193 -54.73 85.65 -30.74
N GLU A 194 -55.76 85.03 -31.31
CA GLU A 194 -57.16 85.41 -31.08
C GLU A 194 -57.59 85.16 -29.63
N VAL A 195 -57.26 83.99 -29.05
CA VAL A 195 -57.46 83.70 -27.63
C VAL A 195 -56.66 84.66 -26.73
N SER A 196 -55.47 85.10 -27.14
CA SER A 196 -54.70 86.11 -26.39
C SER A 196 -55.39 87.48 -26.41
N ALA A 197 -55.98 87.87 -27.55
CA ALA A 197 -56.80 89.09 -27.64
C ALA A 197 -58.07 88.98 -26.80
N LEU A 198 -58.79 87.84 -26.86
CA LEU A 198 -59.97 87.57 -26.05
C LEU A 198 -59.66 87.51 -24.55
N THR A 199 -58.51 86.94 -24.16
CA THR A 199 -58.04 86.93 -22.77
C THR A 199 -57.67 88.35 -22.29
N SER A 200 -57.14 89.20 -23.17
CA SER A 200 -56.92 90.63 -22.88
C SER A 200 -58.23 91.38 -22.63
N THR A 201 -59.33 91.00 -23.31
CA THR A 201 -60.67 91.54 -23.01
C THR A 201 -61.30 90.91 -21.77
N LEU A 202 -61.10 89.61 -21.52
CA LEU A 202 -61.62 88.91 -20.35
C LEU A 202 -61.00 89.45 -19.07
N ASN A 203 -59.67 89.60 -19.03
CA ASN A 203 -58.95 90.12 -17.86
C ASN A 203 -59.49 91.50 -17.42
N LYS A 204 -59.89 92.37 -18.35
CA LYS A 204 -60.51 93.68 -18.02
C LYS A 204 -61.87 93.53 -17.34
N LEU A 205 -62.67 92.54 -17.73
CA LEU A 205 -63.97 92.24 -17.13
C LEU A 205 -63.82 91.47 -15.80
N GLU A 206 -62.76 90.68 -15.64
CA GLU A 206 -62.41 90.05 -14.37
C GLU A 206 -61.84 91.07 -13.36
N GLU A 207 -61.12 92.10 -13.83
CA GLU A 207 -60.68 93.24 -13.00
C GLU A 207 -61.87 93.95 -12.35
N GLU A 208 -62.98 94.12 -13.08
CA GLU A 208 -64.24 94.69 -12.58
C GLU A 208 -65.00 93.72 -11.65
N ASN A 209 -65.08 92.43 -11.99
CA ASN A 209 -65.73 91.43 -11.15
C ASN A 209 -64.98 91.14 -9.83
N ARG A 210 -63.65 91.29 -9.80
CA ARG A 210 -62.83 91.11 -8.60
C ARG A 210 -63.24 92.05 -7.47
N GLY A 211 -63.58 93.30 -7.79
CA GLY A 211 -64.12 94.28 -6.83
C GLY A 211 -65.54 93.99 -6.33
N LEU A 212 -66.25 93.03 -6.93
CA LEU A 212 -67.56 92.55 -6.47
C LEU A 212 -67.44 91.25 -5.65
N LEU A 213 -66.48 90.37 -5.96
CA LEU A 213 -66.21 89.16 -5.17
C LEU A 213 -65.69 89.46 -3.75
N GLU A 214 -65.00 90.60 -3.53
CA GLU A 214 -64.59 91.05 -2.20
C GLU A 214 -65.77 91.29 -1.22
N ARG A 215 -67.03 91.26 -1.70
CA ARG A 215 -68.24 91.31 -0.86
C ARG A 215 -68.88 89.96 -0.57
N LEU A 216 -68.36 88.85 -1.10
CA LEU A 216 -68.98 87.51 -1.02
C LEU A 216 -68.18 86.46 -0.24
N VAL A 217 -66.91 86.73 0.10
CA VAL A 217 -66.03 85.80 0.87
C VAL A 217 -66.01 86.14 2.38
N THR A 218 -66.92 87.00 2.84
CA THR A 218 -67.10 87.39 4.25
C THR A 218 -68.01 86.45 5.06
N LEU A 219 -68.41 85.31 4.49
CA LEU A 219 -69.17 84.26 5.17
C LEU A 219 -68.50 82.89 4.99
N GLU A 220 -68.55 82.09 6.07
CA GLU A 220 -68.09 80.69 6.17
C GLU A 220 -66.56 80.44 6.11
N HIS A 221 -65.81 81.19 6.92
CA HIS A 221 -64.52 80.74 7.44
C HIS A 221 -64.51 80.70 8.98
N GLN A 222 -64.66 79.52 9.59
CA GLN A 222 -64.19 79.15 10.94
C GLN A 222 -64.33 77.63 11.15
N GLN A 223 -63.24 76.86 11.31
CA GLN A 223 -62.50 76.53 12.55
C GLN A 223 -63.12 75.37 13.38
N VAL A 224 -62.42 74.54 14.19
CA VAL A 224 -61.04 73.97 14.26
C VAL A 224 -60.70 73.62 15.74
N LEU A 225 -60.36 72.34 15.99
CA LEU A 225 -59.52 71.78 17.09
C LEU A 225 -59.95 71.76 18.59
N SER A 226 -59.31 70.82 19.30
CA SER A 226 -59.18 70.61 20.77
C SER A 226 -60.40 69.96 21.48
N SER A 227 -60.29 69.25 22.62
CA SER A 227 -59.20 68.99 23.59
C SER A 227 -59.47 67.64 24.34
N VAL A 228 -58.52 66.75 24.72
CA VAL A 228 -57.59 66.71 25.90
C VAL A 228 -57.94 65.63 26.99
N ASN A 229 -56.91 65.14 27.70
CA ASN A 229 -56.88 64.35 28.96
C ASN A 229 -57.06 62.81 28.98
N GLY A 230 -56.35 62.18 29.94
CA GLY A 230 -56.36 60.73 30.26
C GLY A 230 -55.00 60.30 30.87
N HIS A 231 -54.97 59.71 32.08
CA HIS A 231 -53.75 59.52 32.89
C HIS A 231 -53.80 58.34 33.89
N ALA A 232 -52.61 57.91 34.35
CA ALA A 232 -52.26 57.13 35.56
C ALA A 232 -52.78 55.67 35.75
N GLN A 233 -51.84 54.77 36.09
CA GLN A 233 -51.78 54.20 37.44
C GLN A 233 -50.33 53.78 37.80
N GLN A 234 -49.98 53.85 39.09
CA GLN A 234 -48.67 53.51 39.68
C GLN A 234 -48.81 52.38 40.71
N GLN A 235 -47.69 51.67 40.97
CA GLN A 235 -47.08 51.28 42.27
C GLN A 235 -48.01 50.84 43.45
N VAL A 236 -47.59 49.94 44.35
CA VAL A 236 -46.60 50.22 45.41
C VAL A 236 -46.15 48.94 46.13
N GLU A 237 -44.84 48.83 46.35
CA GLU A 237 -44.10 48.15 47.44
C GLU A 237 -42.60 48.27 47.04
N GLN A 238 -41.85 49.34 47.28
CA GLN A 238 -41.82 50.38 48.32
C GLN A 238 -41.56 49.88 49.74
N VAL A 239 -40.32 50.12 50.19
CA VAL A 239 -39.86 50.13 51.60
C VAL A 239 -39.84 48.78 52.34
N LEU A 240 -38.75 48.04 52.07
CA LEU A 240 -37.84 47.44 53.08
C LEU A 240 -36.44 47.43 52.44
N ALA A 241 -35.70 48.55 52.33
CA ALA A 241 -35.29 49.52 53.35
C ALA A 241 -34.49 48.85 54.48
N ASP A 242 -33.21 49.21 54.57
CA ASP A 242 -32.16 48.50 55.30
C ASP A 242 -32.40 48.41 56.82
N LEU A 243 -32.47 47.19 57.36
CA LEU A 243 -32.43 46.98 58.81
C LEU A 243 -31.99 45.55 59.21
N MET A 244 -30.70 45.23 59.01
CA MET A 244 -29.76 44.97 60.11
C MET A 244 -28.42 44.42 59.63
N ASP A 245 -27.36 45.15 59.96
CA ASP A 245 -25.99 44.65 59.94
C ASP A 245 -25.73 43.74 61.16
N SER A 246 -24.65 42.95 61.11
CA SER A 246 -24.15 42.00 62.14
C SER A 246 -24.86 40.64 62.25
N LYS A 247 -24.13 39.55 61.93
CA LYS A 247 -23.44 38.71 62.95
C LYS A 247 -22.64 37.57 62.32
N ASN A 248 -21.39 37.41 62.75
CA ASN A 248 -20.44 36.42 62.23
C ASN A 248 -20.85 34.94 62.42
N LYS A 249 -20.19 34.07 61.62
CA LYS A 249 -19.77 32.68 61.96
C LYS A 249 -20.72 31.50 61.63
N LEU A 250 -20.75 31.05 60.37
CA LEU A 250 -21.14 29.64 60.04
C LEU A 250 -20.57 29.09 58.69
N ALA A 251 -19.43 29.61 58.21
CA ALA A 251 -18.89 29.30 56.88
C ALA A 251 -17.65 28.37 56.85
N TYR A 252 -17.24 27.77 57.97
CA TYR A 252 -15.93 27.11 58.09
C TYR A 252 -15.96 25.58 57.92
N ASP A 253 -16.98 24.90 58.44
CA ASP A 253 -16.90 23.43 58.64
C ASP A 253 -17.46 22.59 57.47
N LYS A 254 -18.29 23.17 56.59
CA LYS A 254 -18.87 22.45 55.43
C LYS A 254 -17.82 21.99 54.42
N GLY A 255 -16.77 22.78 54.20
CA GLY A 255 -15.71 22.46 53.22
C GLY A 255 -14.78 21.32 53.63
N LYS A 256 -14.71 20.98 54.92
CA LYS A 256 -13.66 20.11 55.49
C LYS A 256 -13.96 18.61 55.40
N LEU A 257 -15.22 18.24 55.25
CA LEU A 257 -15.65 16.84 55.05
C LEU A 257 -15.67 16.45 53.56
N GLN A 258 -15.95 17.38 52.67
CA GLN A 258 -16.07 17.13 51.23
C GLN A 258 -14.73 16.67 50.61
N THR A 259 -13.60 17.25 51.03
CA THR A 259 -12.26 16.87 50.54
C THR A 259 -11.86 15.44 50.88
N LYS A 260 -12.45 14.84 51.93
CA LYS A 260 -12.06 13.50 52.41
C LYS A 260 -12.71 12.37 51.62
N VAL A 261 -13.86 12.64 50.99
CA VAL A 261 -14.57 11.70 50.12
C VAL A 261 -13.92 11.65 48.73
N GLN A 262 -13.55 12.81 48.17
CA GLN A 262 -12.86 12.88 46.86
C GLN A 262 -11.58 12.04 46.82
N GLN A 263 -10.71 12.15 47.83
CA GLN A 263 -9.43 11.43 47.88
C GLN A 263 -9.57 9.90 47.78
N LEU A 264 -10.64 9.32 48.33
CA LEU A 264 -10.87 7.86 48.28
C LEU A 264 -11.58 7.42 46.99
N GLN A 265 -12.17 8.34 46.24
CA GLN A 265 -12.66 8.06 44.88
C GLN A 265 -11.52 8.18 43.86
N GLU A 266 -10.69 9.22 43.97
CA GLU A 266 -9.50 9.46 43.13
C GLU A 266 -8.52 8.26 43.14
N GLU A 267 -8.26 7.66 44.30
CA GLU A 267 -7.40 6.46 44.41
C GLU A 267 -8.01 5.24 43.68
N LEU A 268 -9.34 5.05 43.76
CA LEU A 268 -10.04 3.90 43.19
C LEU A 268 -10.20 4.03 41.67
N GLU A 269 -10.48 5.24 41.17
CA GLU A 269 -10.45 5.57 39.74
C GLU A 269 -9.02 5.41 39.17
N SER A 270 -7.96 5.80 39.90
CA SER A 270 -6.58 5.64 39.42
C SER A 270 -6.15 4.18 39.17
N LEU A 271 -6.75 3.22 39.89
CA LEU A 271 -6.53 1.79 39.69
C LEU A 271 -7.34 1.24 38.50
N ALA A 272 -8.57 1.76 38.30
CA ALA A 272 -9.37 1.45 37.11
C ALA A 272 -8.72 2.00 35.83
N ASP A 273 -8.20 3.24 35.87
CA ASP A 273 -7.37 3.84 34.82
C ASP A 273 -6.20 2.93 34.44
N ALA A 274 -5.46 2.43 35.43
CA ALA A 274 -4.27 1.61 35.19
C ALA A 274 -4.62 0.28 34.49
N GLN A 275 -5.71 -0.38 34.90
CA GLN A 275 -6.20 -1.59 34.22
C GLN A 275 -6.73 -1.30 32.82
N SER A 276 -7.50 -0.21 32.65
CA SER A 276 -8.02 0.25 31.35
C SER A 276 -6.88 0.52 30.37
N ASN A 277 -5.85 1.27 30.80
CA ASN A 277 -4.66 1.55 30.00
C ASN A 277 -3.87 0.27 29.65
N ASN A 278 -3.72 -0.69 30.57
CA ASN A 278 -3.06 -1.97 30.25
C ASN A 278 -3.87 -2.78 29.21
N HIS A 279 -5.20 -2.75 29.29
CA HIS A 279 -6.10 -3.39 28.33
C HIS A 279 -6.07 -2.69 26.95
N GLN A 280 -6.01 -1.35 26.91
CA GLN A 280 -5.82 -0.57 25.68
C GLN A 280 -4.46 -0.85 25.04
N LEU A 281 -3.38 -0.91 25.82
CA LEU A 281 -2.04 -1.26 25.31
C LEU A 281 -2.00 -2.67 24.73
N ARG A 282 -2.66 -3.66 25.35
CA ARG A 282 -2.80 -5.01 24.77
C ARG A 282 -3.58 -4.98 23.45
N LYS A 283 -4.72 -4.29 23.40
CA LYS A 283 -5.51 -4.08 22.16
C LYS A 283 -4.68 -3.41 21.06
N LEU A 284 -3.87 -2.41 21.40
CA LEU A 284 -2.98 -1.73 20.46
C LEU A 284 -1.90 -2.68 19.94
N ASN A 285 -1.29 -3.48 20.82
CA ASN A 285 -0.26 -4.45 20.43
C ASN A 285 -0.82 -5.52 19.48
N THR A 286 -1.98 -6.11 19.80
CA THR A 286 -2.67 -7.05 18.91
C THR A 286 -3.10 -6.43 17.58
N ALA A 287 -3.47 -5.13 17.57
CA ALA A 287 -3.76 -4.42 16.33
C ALA A 287 -2.50 -4.13 15.49
N LEU A 288 -1.35 -3.95 16.12
CA LEU A 288 -0.04 -3.82 15.44
C LEU A 288 0.45 -5.16 14.92
N GLU A 289 0.31 -6.25 15.67
CA GLU A 289 0.56 -7.63 15.21
C GLU A 289 -0.33 -7.98 14.00
N ALA A 290 -1.62 -7.65 14.06
CA ALA A 290 -2.55 -7.84 12.95
C ALA A 290 -2.12 -7.06 11.70
N LYS A 291 -1.72 -5.78 11.84
CA LYS A 291 -1.19 -4.98 10.72
C LYS A 291 0.15 -5.50 10.19
N TYR A 292 1.05 -5.96 11.06
CA TYR A 292 2.32 -6.57 10.65
C TYR A 292 2.06 -7.83 9.82
N ASN A 293 1.17 -8.70 10.29
CA ASN A 293 0.78 -9.92 9.58
C ASN A 293 0.09 -9.60 8.23
N GLN A 294 -0.79 -8.60 8.19
CA GLN A 294 -1.41 -8.13 6.95
C GLN A 294 -0.36 -7.64 5.93
N VAL A 295 0.54 -6.74 6.33
CA VAL A 295 1.61 -6.22 5.44
C VAL A 295 2.55 -7.35 4.99
N ASN A 296 2.80 -8.35 5.83
CA ASN A 296 3.60 -9.52 5.45
C ASN A 296 2.86 -10.44 4.45
N MET A 297 1.53 -10.56 4.55
CA MET A 297 0.70 -11.25 3.56
C MET A 297 0.63 -10.49 2.23
N GLU A 298 0.47 -9.17 2.26
CA GLU A 298 0.48 -8.29 1.08
C GLU A 298 1.85 -8.34 0.37
N TYR A 299 2.95 -8.26 1.13
CA TYR A 299 4.32 -8.44 0.61
C TYR A 299 4.50 -9.83 -0.03
N SER A 300 3.99 -10.89 0.61
CA SER A 300 4.04 -12.24 0.06
C SER A 300 3.23 -12.38 -1.23
N SER A 301 2.05 -11.75 -1.31
CA SER A 301 1.23 -11.68 -2.52
C SER A 301 1.94 -10.94 -3.65
N CYS A 302 2.52 -9.77 -3.38
CA CYS A 302 3.32 -9.01 -4.34
C CYS A 302 4.54 -9.82 -4.83
N LYS A 303 5.20 -10.58 -3.96
CA LYS A 303 6.32 -11.46 -4.31
C LYS A 303 5.89 -12.60 -5.25
N ILE A 304 4.74 -13.23 -5.00
CA ILE A 304 4.17 -14.26 -5.88
C ILE A 304 3.78 -13.67 -7.24
N ASN A 305 3.17 -12.47 -7.25
CA ASN A 305 2.81 -11.78 -8.49
C ASN A 305 4.04 -11.36 -9.32
N LEU A 306 5.13 -10.92 -8.67
CA LEU A 306 6.41 -10.66 -9.32
C LEU A 306 6.97 -11.93 -9.98
N GLN A 307 7.05 -13.04 -9.25
CA GLN A 307 7.51 -14.33 -9.78
C GLN A 307 6.65 -14.84 -10.95
N ARG A 308 5.33 -14.59 -10.90
CA ARG A 308 4.40 -14.91 -12.00
C ARG A 308 4.68 -14.06 -13.25
N LEU A 309 4.93 -12.77 -13.08
CA LEU A 309 5.28 -11.86 -14.19
C LEU A 309 6.66 -12.20 -14.78
N GLU A 310 7.65 -12.54 -13.95
CA GLU A 310 8.96 -13.03 -14.40
C GLU A 310 8.85 -14.34 -15.21
N ALA A 311 7.98 -15.27 -14.77
CA ALA A 311 7.72 -16.50 -15.49
C ALA A 311 7.01 -16.24 -16.84
N GLN A 312 6.03 -15.33 -16.88
CA GLN A 312 5.36 -14.92 -18.11
C GLN A 312 6.31 -14.20 -19.07
N LEU A 313 7.22 -13.36 -18.58
CA LEU A 313 8.24 -12.70 -19.38
C LEU A 313 9.19 -13.71 -20.03
N LYS A 314 9.72 -14.67 -19.25
CA LYS A 314 10.57 -15.76 -19.77
C LYS A 314 9.83 -16.64 -20.78
N GLN A 315 8.55 -16.93 -20.53
CA GLN A 315 7.72 -17.66 -21.48
C GLN A 315 7.58 -16.90 -22.81
N ALA A 316 7.28 -15.59 -22.74
CA ALA A 316 7.16 -14.73 -23.92
C ALA A 316 8.48 -14.61 -24.70
N GLN A 317 9.61 -14.45 -24.00
CA GLN A 317 10.96 -14.46 -24.61
C GLN A 317 11.21 -15.77 -25.37
N SER A 318 10.97 -16.92 -24.74
CA SER A 318 11.14 -18.23 -25.40
C SER A 318 10.22 -18.46 -26.61
N VAL A 319 9.10 -17.72 -26.70
CA VAL A 319 8.18 -17.77 -27.85
C VAL A 319 8.64 -16.82 -28.95
N LEU A 320 9.23 -15.68 -28.60
CA LEU A 320 9.85 -14.75 -29.54
C LEU A 320 11.06 -15.41 -30.23
N GLU A 321 11.96 -16.01 -29.44
CA GLU A 321 13.15 -16.73 -29.93
C GLU A 321 12.76 -17.80 -30.97
N ARG A 322 11.78 -18.65 -30.64
CA ARG A 322 11.25 -19.66 -31.59
C ARG A 322 10.57 -19.05 -32.83
N LYS A 323 10.02 -17.84 -32.74
CA LYS A 323 9.47 -17.14 -33.91
C LYS A 323 10.57 -16.53 -34.78
N GLU A 324 11.66 -16.07 -34.20
CA GLU A 324 12.86 -15.65 -34.94
C GLU A 324 13.53 -16.86 -35.65
N GLU A 325 13.54 -18.03 -35.02
CA GLU A 325 13.93 -19.30 -35.65
C GLU A 325 13.00 -19.71 -36.81
N ASP A 326 11.67 -19.67 -36.60
CA ASP A 326 10.67 -19.92 -37.66
C ASP A 326 10.89 -18.98 -38.87
N PHE A 327 11.10 -17.69 -38.62
CA PHE A 327 11.36 -16.71 -39.68
C PHE A 327 12.70 -16.96 -40.39
N ALA A 328 13.76 -17.34 -39.67
CA ALA A 328 15.05 -17.68 -40.27
C ALA A 328 14.96 -18.94 -41.16
N LEU A 329 14.13 -19.92 -40.80
CA LEU A 329 13.85 -21.10 -41.63
C LEU A 329 13.00 -20.73 -42.87
N ALA A 330 11.97 -19.91 -42.71
CA ALA A 330 11.13 -19.43 -43.81
C ALA A 330 11.93 -18.59 -44.83
N ILE A 331 12.85 -17.74 -44.36
CA ILE A 331 13.75 -16.95 -45.22
C ILE A 331 14.68 -17.88 -46.02
N LYS A 332 15.30 -18.89 -45.39
CA LYS A 332 16.12 -19.88 -46.10
C LYS A 332 15.33 -20.62 -47.16
N SER A 333 14.13 -21.14 -46.81
CA SER A 333 13.27 -21.86 -47.75
C SER A 333 12.84 -21.00 -48.95
N ARG A 334 12.52 -19.71 -48.72
CA ARG A 334 12.27 -18.74 -49.79
C ARG A 334 13.49 -18.55 -50.70
N ASP A 335 14.68 -18.39 -50.12
CA ASP A 335 15.90 -18.11 -50.87
C ASP A 335 16.39 -19.36 -51.64
N ASP A 336 16.12 -20.55 -51.12
CA ASP A 336 16.33 -21.83 -51.83
C ASP A 336 15.37 -21.95 -53.03
N ALA A 337 14.08 -21.65 -52.84
CA ALA A 337 13.09 -21.64 -53.92
C ALA A 337 13.39 -20.59 -55.00
N LEU A 338 13.90 -19.40 -54.62
CA LEU A 338 14.36 -18.38 -55.55
C LEU A 338 15.57 -18.84 -56.37
N ARG A 339 16.54 -19.55 -55.75
CA ARG A 339 17.70 -20.10 -56.47
C ARG A 339 17.29 -21.17 -57.48
N GLU A 340 16.39 -22.08 -57.12
CA GLU A 340 15.91 -23.10 -58.07
C GLU A 340 15.02 -22.49 -59.17
N SER A 341 14.20 -21.48 -58.85
CA SER A 341 13.43 -20.72 -59.85
C SER A 341 14.35 -20.03 -60.87
N GLN A 342 15.45 -19.41 -60.43
CA GLN A 342 16.47 -18.81 -61.32
C GLN A 342 17.15 -19.87 -62.20
N LYS A 343 17.43 -21.06 -61.66
CA LYS A 343 18.01 -22.19 -62.40
C LYS A 343 17.06 -22.75 -63.45
N ILE A 344 15.78 -22.94 -63.12
CA ILE A 344 14.72 -23.33 -64.06
C ILE A 344 14.57 -22.28 -65.17
N LYS A 345 14.58 -20.98 -64.83
CA LYS A 345 14.55 -19.88 -65.82
C LYS A 345 15.73 -19.95 -66.80
N GLY A 346 16.95 -20.15 -66.31
CA GLY A 346 18.13 -20.33 -67.18
C GLY A 346 18.05 -21.57 -68.07
N HIS A 347 17.45 -22.67 -67.59
CA HIS A 347 17.18 -23.85 -68.42
C HIS A 347 16.12 -23.59 -69.50
N ALA A 348 15.07 -22.82 -69.19
CA ALA A 348 14.04 -22.42 -70.15
C ALA A 348 14.61 -21.49 -71.25
N GLU A 349 15.40 -20.48 -70.88
CA GLU A 349 16.09 -19.58 -71.81
C GLU A 349 17.04 -20.34 -72.77
N ALA A 350 17.78 -21.33 -72.25
CA ALA A 350 18.65 -22.18 -73.05
C ALA A 350 17.88 -23.16 -73.97
N LEU A 351 16.65 -23.55 -73.61
CA LEU A 351 15.78 -24.39 -74.44
C LEU A 351 15.11 -23.56 -75.54
N GLU A 352 14.61 -22.37 -75.22
CA GLU A 352 14.10 -21.41 -76.22
C GLU A 352 15.16 -21.14 -77.29
N GLU A 353 16.41 -20.88 -76.90
CA GLU A 353 17.48 -20.56 -77.83
C GLU A 353 17.83 -21.75 -78.74
N ARG A 354 17.80 -22.99 -78.21
CA ARG A 354 17.93 -24.20 -79.04
C ARG A 354 16.81 -24.34 -80.06
N GLU A 355 15.57 -24.08 -79.66
CA GLU A 355 14.43 -24.17 -80.59
C GLU A 355 14.41 -23.02 -81.60
N LYS A 356 14.81 -21.80 -81.24
CA LYS A 356 15.06 -20.69 -82.18
C LYS A 356 16.09 -21.08 -83.24
N GLN A 357 17.22 -21.66 -82.83
CA GLN A 357 18.26 -22.15 -83.75
C GLN A 357 17.80 -23.33 -84.63
N LYS A 358 16.91 -24.20 -84.11
CA LYS A 358 16.33 -25.33 -84.84
C LYS A 358 15.29 -24.86 -85.87
N ILE A 359 14.44 -23.90 -85.52
CA ILE A 359 13.53 -23.22 -86.43
C ILE A 359 14.30 -22.51 -87.55
N ALA A 360 15.38 -21.77 -87.22
CA ALA A 360 16.21 -21.11 -88.23
C ALA A 360 16.85 -22.10 -89.23
N LYS A 361 17.34 -23.26 -88.76
CA LYS A 361 17.86 -24.33 -89.63
C LYS A 361 16.78 -24.90 -90.56
N LEU A 362 15.58 -25.17 -90.04
CA LEU A 362 14.44 -25.65 -90.83
C LEU A 362 13.97 -24.60 -91.86
N GLN A 363 14.03 -23.30 -91.52
CA GLN A 363 13.72 -22.21 -92.45
C GLN A 363 14.72 -22.13 -93.61
N CYS A 364 16.02 -22.29 -93.35
CA CYS A 364 17.03 -22.41 -94.41
C CYS A 364 16.78 -23.62 -95.31
N GLN A 365 16.61 -24.82 -94.73
CA GLN A 365 16.33 -26.05 -95.49
C GLN A 365 15.06 -25.95 -96.35
N LEU A 366 14.03 -25.25 -95.87
CA LEU A 366 12.81 -24.95 -96.64
C LEU A 366 13.06 -23.94 -97.76
N ALA A 367 13.96 -22.97 -97.57
CA ALA A 367 14.35 -22.04 -98.63
C ALA A 367 15.17 -22.74 -99.73
N ASP A 368 16.13 -23.59 -99.35
CA ASP A 368 16.92 -24.42 -100.26
C ASP A 368 16.00 -25.34 -101.09
N SER A 369 15.07 -26.05 -100.41
CA SER A 369 14.08 -26.92 -101.06
C SER A 369 13.15 -26.16 -102.02
N LYS A 370 12.79 -24.91 -101.72
CA LYS A 370 12.03 -24.04 -102.63
C LYS A 370 12.86 -23.61 -103.83
N GLN A 371 14.17 -23.37 -103.65
CA GLN A 371 15.08 -23.05 -104.75
C GLN A 371 15.32 -24.27 -105.67
N ASP A 372 15.38 -25.47 -105.12
CA ASP A 372 15.50 -26.70 -105.93
C ASP A 372 14.19 -27.02 -106.67
N ASN A 373 13.02 -26.75 -106.06
CA ASN A 373 11.75 -26.82 -106.79
C ASN A 373 11.66 -25.80 -107.94
N SER A 374 12.23 -24.59 -107.84
CA SER A 374 12.23 -23.65 -108.97
C SER A 374 13.25 -24.00 -110.06
N LYS A 375 14.39 -24.62 -109.70
CA LYS A 375 15.29 -25.29 -110.66
C LYS A 375 14.57 -26.44 -111.37
N MET A 376 13.79 -27.25 -110.66
CA MET A 376 13.05 -28.38 -111.23
C MET A 376 11.87 -27.94 -112.11
N ALA A 377 11.17 -26.86 -111.75
CA ALA A 377 10.14 -26.25 -112.60
C ALA A 377 10.73 -25.76 -113.93
N THR A 378 11.88 -25.09 -113.89
CA THR A 378 12.55 -24.60 -115.10
C THR A 378 13.18 -25.72 -115.95
N THR A 379 13.63 -26.84 -115.37
CA THR A 379 14.04 -28.01 -116.18
C THR A 379 12.84 -28.70 -116.84
N LEU A 380 11.70 -28.83 -116.14
CA LEU A 380 10.45 -29.34 -116.72
C LEU A 380 9.95 -28.47 -117.88
N GLU A 381 10.00 -27.15 -117.74
CA GLU A 381 9.63 -26.19 -118.80
C GLU A 381 10.52 -26.35 -120.04
N ASN A 382 11.84 -26.54 -119.86
CA ASN A 382 12.77 -26.84 -120.94
C ASN A 382 12.49 -28.20 -121.63
N VAL A 383 12.01 -29.21 -120.90
CA VAL A 383 11.60 -30.50 -121.46
C VAL A 383 10.29 -30.39 -122.25
N LEU A 384 9.32 -29.61 -121.78
CA LEU A 384 8.09 -29.32 -122.54
C LEU A 384 8.41 -28.55 -123.83
N ALA A 385 9.34 -27.60 -123.77
CA ALA A 385 9.83 -26.87 -124.94
C ALA A 385 10.61 -27.75 -125.94
N SER A 386 11.26 -28.84 -125.50
CA SER A 386 11.91 -29.80 -126.40
C SER A 386 10.91 -30.77 -127.04
N HIS A 387 9.90 -31.23 -126.27
CA HIS A 387 8.79 -32.03 -126.80
C HIS A 387 8.02 -31.29 -127.90
N SER A 388 7.72 -30.00 -127.71
CA SER A 388 7.07 -29.16 -128.73
C SER A 388 7.88 -29.04 -130.03
N LYS A 389 9.22 -29.08 -129.96
CA LYS A 389 10.09 -29.09 -131.14
C LYS A 389 10.10 -30.46 -131.84
N LEU A 390 10.08 -31.55 -131.06
CA LEU A 390 10.01 -32.92 -131.60
C LEU A 390 8.70 -33.16 -132.37
N GLN A 391 7.57 -32.70 -131.83
CA GLN A 391 6.25 -32.83 -132.45
C GLN A 391 6.19 -32.16 -133.84
N LYS A 392 6.75 -30.95 -133.97
CA LYS A 392 6.85 -30.24 -135.27
C LYS A 392 7.75 -30.93 -136.29
N ALA A 393 8.73 -31.72 -135.84
CA ALA A 393 9.54 -32.54 -136.74
C ALA A 393 8.76 -33.78 -137.25
N LEU A 394 7.90 -34.35 -136.41
CA LEU A 394 7.00 -35.46 -136.77
C LEU A 394 5.98 -35.03 -137.84
N GLU A 395 5.34 -33.88 -137.63
CA GLU A 395 4.39 -33.26 -138.57
C GLU A 395 5.02 -33.07 -139.97
N LYS A 396 6.30 -32.65 -140.04
CA LYS A 396 7.01 -32.50 -141.31
C LYS A 396 7.21 -33.82 -142.04
N LEU A 397 7.66 -34.87 -141.35
CA LEU A 397 7.82 -36.21 -141.94
C LEU A 397 6.50 -36.77 -142.47
N GLN A 398 5.38 -36.46 -141.80
CA GLN A 398 4.04 -36.85 -142.24
C GLN A 398 3.65 -36.18 -143.58
N THR A 399 4.09 -34.94 -143.85
CA THR A 399 3.88 -34.30 -145.17
C THR A 399 4.76 -34.90 -146.27
N GLU A 400 5.99 -35.31 -145.94
CA GLU A 400 6.93 -35.91 -146.92
C GLU A 400 6.47 -37.32 -147.37
N LEU A 401 5.76 -38.05 -146.51
CA LEU A 401 5.08 -39.30 -146.88
C LEU A 401 3.91 -39.08 -147.86
N GLY A 402 3.10 -38.03 -147.65
CA GLY A 402 1.99 -37.70 -148.58
C GLY A 402 2.46 -37.40 -150.02
N CYS A 403 3.69 -36.89 -150.17
CA CYS A 403 4.32 -36.70 -151.47
C CYS A 403 4.77 -38.01 -152.16
N ARG A 404 4.81 -39.14 -151.45
CA ARG A 404 5.03 -40.47 -152.04
C ARG A 404 3.72 -41.17 -152.41
N ASP A 405 2.63 -40.90 -151.69
CA ASP A 405 1.31 -41.42 -152.05
C ASP A 405 0.80 -40.87 -153.40
N THR A 406 1.19 -39.65 -153.79
CA THR A 406 0.88 -39.09 -155.12
C THR A 406 1.67 -39.74 -156.26
N GLU A 407 2.91 -40.17 -156.01
CA GLU A 407 3.73 -40.97 -156.93
C GLU A 407 3.07 -42.36 -157.14
N ILE A 408 2.63 -43.00 -156.05
CA ILE A 408 1.85 -44.25 -156.08
C ILE A 408 0.50 -44.07 -156.79
N ALA A 409 -0.16 -42.90 -156.66
CA ALA A 409 -1.40 -42.59 -157.37
C ALA A 409 -1.22 -42.50 -158.89
N GLY A 410 -0.01 -42.22 -159.38
CA GLY A 410 0.35 -42.34 -160.79
C GLY A 410 0.20 -43.78 -161.29
N LEU A 411 0.89 -44.73 -160.65
CA LEU A 411 0.87 -46.17 -160.99
C LEU A 411 -0.53 -46.80 -160.83
N ARG A 412 -1.36 -46.27 -159.92
CA ARG A 412 -2.77 -46.68 -159.78
C ARG A 412 -3.64 -46.26 -160.96
N ARG A 413 -3.26 -45.23 -161.72
CA ARG A 413 -4.02 -44.71 -162.87
C ARG A 413 -4.00 -45.68 -164.05
N ASP A 414 -2.84 -46.25 -164.35
CA ASP A 414 -2.68 -47.23 -165.44
C ASP A 414 -3.46 -48.52 -165.12
N ARG A 415 -3.44 -48.94 -163.84
CA ARG A 415 -4.29 -50.04 -163.34
C ARG A 415 -5.80 -49.73 -163.50
N SER A 416 -6.22 -48.48 -163.31
CA SER A 416 -7.65 -48.11 -163.38
C SER A 416 -8.25 -48.23 -164.79
N GLN A 417 -7.44 -48.09 -165.85
CA GLN A 417 -7.91 -48.31 -167.23
C GLN A 417 -8.26 -49.78 -167.50
N GLY A 418 -7.55 -50.72 -166.87
CA GLY A 418 -7.96 -52.12 -166.84
C GLY A 418 -9.24 -52.34 -166.04
N GLN A 419 -9.35 -51.70 -164.86
CA GLN A 419 -10.50 -51.82 -163.97
C GLN A 419 -11.81 -51.31 -164.63
N GLN A 420 -11.76 -50.25 -165.44
CA GLN A 420 -12.93 -49.69 -166.18
C GLN A 420 -13.62 -50.66 -167.16
N LYS A 421 -13.00 -51.81 -167.47
CA LYS A 421 -13.63 -52.87 -168.26
C LYS A 421 -14.32 -53.94 -167.40
N ILE A 422 -13.95 -54.03 -166.12
CA ILE A 422 -14.57 -54.91 -165.11
C ILE A 422 -15.73 -54.16 -164.43
N GLN A 423 -15.53 -52.89 -164.06
CA GLN A 423 -16.51 -52.04 -163.38
C GLN A 423 -17.84 -51.85 -164.13
N ARG A 424 -17.87 -52.03 -165.46
CA ARG A 424 -19.12 -52.02 -166.23
C ARG A 424 -20.00 -53.25 -166.04
N LEU A 425 -19.44 -54.35 -165.56
CA LEU A 425 -20.16 -55.57 -165.18
C LEU A 425 -20.46 -55.59 -163.67
N GLU A 426 -19.65 -54.88 -162.86
CA GLU A 426 -19.88 -54.70 -161.42
C GLU A 426 -21.01 -53.68 -161.14
N ALA A 427 -21.14 -52.62 -161.95
CA ALA A 427 -22.14 -51.56 -161.75
C ALA A 427 -23.61 -52.04 -161.82
N GLU A 428 -23.94 -53.02 -162.66
CA GLU A 428 -25.30 -53.62 -162.70
C GLU A 428 -25.62 -54.40 -161.41
N VAL A 429 -24.61 -54.90 -160.71
CA VAL A 429 -24.75 -55.58 -159.40
C VAL A 429 -24.84 -54.54 -158.28
N GLU A 430 -24.00 -53.49 -158.33
CA GLU A 430 -24.00 -52.41 -157.34
C GLU A 430 -25.31 -51.60 -157.33
N GLU A 431 -25.97 -51.38 -158.48
CA GLU A 431 -27.27 -50.67 -158.51
C GLU A 431 -28.38 -51.43 -157.77
N LEU A 432 -28.32 -52.76 -157.75
CA LEU A 432 -29.26 -53.61 -157.02
C LEU A 432 -28.91 -53.67 -155.51
N GLN A 433 -27.63 -53.58 -155.15
CA GLN A 433 -27.19 -53.56 -153.75
C GLN A 433 -27.36 -52.19 -153.09
N ALA A 434 -27.18 -51.09 -153.82
CA ALA A 434 -27.39 -49.72 -153.31
C ALA A 434 -28.83 -49.44 -152.86
N LYS A 435 -29.81 -50.13 -153.45
CA LYS A 435 -31.24 -50.07 -153.07
C LYS A 435 -31.55 -50.85 -151.77
N LEU A 436 -30.60 -51.66 -151.28
CA LEU A 436 -30.68 -52.33 -149.99
C LEU A 436 -30.04 -51.48 -148.90
N THR A 437 -28.82 -51.00 -149.12
CA THR A 437 -28.01 -50.27 -148.12
C THR A 437 -28.53 -48.87 -147.81
N THR A 438 -29.22 -48.21 -148.75
CA THR A 438 -29.97 -46.96 -148.49
C THR A 438 -31.04 -47.17 -147.41
N ARG A 439 -31.79 -48.28 -147.47
CA ARG A 439 -32.83 -48.63 -146.50
C ARG A 439 -32.28 -49.02 -145.13
N GLU A 440 -31.09 -49.62 -145.10
CA GLU A 440 -30.39 -49.96 -143.85
C GLU A 440 -29.79 -48.72 -143.16
N THR A 441 -29.22 -47.79 -143.94
CA THR A 441 -28.66 -46.54 -143.40
C THR A 441 -29.73 -45.59 -142.87
N GLU A 442 -30.91 -45.52 -143.51
CA GLU A 442 -32.08 -44.80 -142.97
C GLU A 442 -32.53 -45.33 -141.59
N TYR A 443 -32.40 -46.63 -141.33
CA TYR A 443 -32.71 -47.24 -140.03
C TYR A 443 -31.63 -46.93 -138.98
N CYS A 444 -30.35 -47.08 -139.33
CA CYS A 444 -29.23 -46.76 -138.42
C CYS A 444 -29.24 -45.28 -137.99
N ASN A 445 -29.49 -44.35 -138.92
CA ASN A 445 -29.56 -42.91 -138.65
C ASN A 445 -30.69 -42.53 -137.67
N GLN A 446 -31.75 -43.33 -137.57
CA GLN A 446 -32.82 -43.13 -136.58
C GLN A 446 -32.48 -43.70 -135.20
N VAL A 447 -31.72 -44.79 -135.13
CA VAL A 447 -31.43 -45.51 -133.86
C VAL A 447 -30.25 -44.93 -133.10
N GLU A 448 -29.20 -44.47 -133.79
CA GLU A 448 -27.96 -44.00 -133.16
C GLU A 448 -28.14 -42.80 -132.19
N PRO A 449 -29.00 -41.78 -132.47
CA PRO A 449 -29.25 -40.69 -131.52
C PRO A 449 -29.87 -41.17 -130.20
N PHE A 450 -30.83 -42.10 -130.26
CA PHE A 450 -31.46 -42.64 -129.05
C PHE A 450 -30.48 -43.48 -128.21
N GLN A 451 -29.55 -44.19 -128.84
CA GLN A 451 -28.51 -44.92 -128.11
C GLN A 451 -27.58 -43.98 -127.33
N LYS A 452 -27.17 -42.85 -127.94
CA LYS A 452 -26.31 -41.85 -127.27
C LYS A 452 -27.01 -41.22 -126.06
N VAL A 453 -28.25 -40.78 -126.23
CA VAL A 453 -29.07 -40.24 -125.13
C VAL A 453 -29.29 -41.30 -124.02
N LEU A 454 -29.53 -42.57 -124.38
CA LEU A 454 -29.69 -43.65 -123.41
C LEU A 454 -28.40 -43.89 -122.60
N GLU A 455 -27.22 -43.77 -123.20
CA GLU A 455 -25.96 -43.86 -122.46
C GLU A 455 -25.70 -42.65 -121.56
N GLU A 456 -26.03 -41.43 -122.00
CA GLU A 456 -25.92 -40.22 -121.17
C GLU A 456 -26.81 -40.32 -119.94
N VAL A 457 -28.09 -40.69 -120.11
CA VAL A 457 -29.01 -40.97 -119.00
C VAL A 457 -28.48 -42.08 -118.08
N ARG A 458 -27.83 -43.13 -118.61
CA ARG A 458 -27.18 -44.17 -117.79
C ARG A 458 -25.96 -43.66 -117.00
N ARG A 459 -25.16 -42.75 -117.58
CA ARG A 459 -24.03 -42.10 -116.90
C ARG A 459 -24.54 -41.21 -115.77
N ASP A 460 -25.58 -40.41 -116.02
CA ASP A 460 -26.11 -39.47 -115.04
C ASP A 460 -26.90 -40.16 -113.93
N ASN A 461 -27.62 -41.24 -114.22
CA ASN A 461 -28.25 -42.06 -113.19
C ASN A 461 -27.21 -42.76 -112.29
N LYS A 462 -26.03 -43.13 -112.82
CA LYS A 462 -24.88 -43.57 -111.99
C LYS A 462 -24.30 -42.44 -111.12
N LYS A 463 -24.17 -41.21 -111.65
CA LYS A 463 -23.73 -40.04 -110.84
C LYS A 463 -24.72 -39.76 -109.71
N LEU A 464 -26.02 -39.83 -110.00
CA LEU A 464 -27.09 -39.62 -109.02
C LEU A 464 -27.07 -40.68 -107.91
N ALA A 465 -26.91 -41.96 -108.26
CA ALA A 465 -26.76 -43.04 -107.30
C ALA A 465 -25.57 -42.83 -106.36
N LEU A 466 -24.37 -42.52 -106.91
CA LEU A 466 -23.18 -42.23 -106.10
C LEU A 466 -23.36 -40.98 -105.21
N SER A 467 -24.06 -39.95 -105.72
CA SER A 467 -24.38 -38.75 -104.94
C SER A 467 -25.37 -39.04 -103.81
N LEU A 468 -26.30 -39.98 -103.99
CA LEU A 468 -27.23 -40.43 -102.96
C LEU A 468 -26.52 -41.30 -101.91
N GLU A 469 -25.63 -42.22 -102.31
CA GLU A 469 -24.80 -42.98 -101.37
C GLU A 469 -23.92 -42.06 -100.51
N GLN A 470 -23.29 -41.03 -101.10
CA GLN A 470 -22.52 -40.02 -100.36
C GLN A 470 -23.40 -39.20 -99.40
N ALA A 471 -24.61 -38.80 -99.83
CA ALA A 471 -25.57 -38.09 -98.98
C ALA A 471 -26.09 -38.95 -97.80
N LEU A 472 -26.27 -40.26 -98.01
CA LEU A 472 -26.63 -41.20 -96.95
C LEU A 472 -25.47 -41.43 -95.98
N GLN A 473 -24.25 -41.61 -96.49
CA GLN A 473 -23.07 -41.84 -95.65
C GLN A 473 -22.72 -40.62 -94.78
N THR A 474 -22.90 -39.41 -95.31
CA THR A 474 -22.77 -38.17 -94.52
C THR A 474 -23.89 -38.02 -93.49
N ASN A 475 -25.13 -38.40 -93.81
CA ASN A 475 -26.24 -38.40 -92.84
C ASN A 475 -25.98 -39.37 -91.68
N ILE A 476 -25.53 -40.59 -91.96
CA ILE A 476 -25.13 -41.58 -90.93
C ILE A 476 -24.01 -41.03 -90.03
N SER A 477 -23.00 -40.36 -90.63
CA SER A 477 -21.91 -39.71 -89.88
C SER A 477 -22.45 -38.60 -88.96
N LEU A 478 -23.36 -37.76 -89.45
CA LEU A 478 -23.99 -36.69 -88.67
C LEU A 478 -24.91 -37.23 -87.56
N GLN A 479 -25.61 -38.35 -87.77
CA GLN A 479 -26.36 -39.03 -86.70
C GLN A 479 -25.44 -39.58 -85.61
N GLY A 480 -24.29 -40.16 -85.98
CA GLY A 480 -23.27 -40.59 -85.03
C GLY A 480 -22.70 -39.43 -84.20
N GLN A 481 -22.39 -38.31 -84.85
CA GLN A 481 -21.94 -37.08 -84.18
C GLN A 481 -23.02 -36.49 -83.27
N LEU A 482 -24.29 -36.51 -83.67
CA LEU A 482 -25.41 -36.04 -82.85
C LEU A 482 -25.61 -36.91 -81.60
N SER A 483 -25.54 -38.24 -81.72
CA SER A 483 -25.60 -39.15 -80.57
C SER A 483 -24.44 -38.90 -79.61
N HIS A 484 -23.22 -38.79 -80.12
CA HIS A 484 -22.04 -38.51 -79.30
C HIS A 484 -22.15 -37.18 -78.55
N ALA A 485 -22.67 -36.12 -79.20
CA ALA A 485 -22.89 -34.82 -78.55
C ALA A 485 -24.03 -34.86 -77.50
N GLN A 486 -25.04 -35.72 -77.68
CA GLN A 486 -26.09 -35.96 -76.68
C GLN A 486 -25.53 -36.72 -75.46
N ASP A 487 -24.69 -37.73 -75.68
CA ASP A 487 -24.01 -38.46 -74.61
C ASP A 487 -23.02 -37.53 -73.85
N GLU A 488 -22.26 -36.68 -74.55
CA GLU A 488 -21.39 -35.68 -73.93
C GLU A 488 -22.18 -34.65 -73.10
N LEU A 489 -23.34 -34.20 -73.59
CA LEU A 489 -24.20 -33.27 -72.84
C LEU A 489 -24.72 -33.91 -71.54
N ALA A 490 -25.24 -35.15 -71.59
CA ALA A 490 -25.70 -35.87 -70.40
C ALA A 490 -24.57 -36.12 -69.38
N ASN A 491 -23.36 -36.40 -69.86
CA ASN A 491 -22.16 -36.52 -68.99
C ASN A 491 -21.76 -35.16 -68.37
N GLN A 492 -21.93 -34.03 -69.09
CA GLN A 492 -21.71 -32.70 -68.53
C GLN A 492 -22.80 -32.29 -67.53
N GLU A 493 -24.07 -32.59 -67.78
CA GLU A 493 -25.19 -32.34 -66.85
C GLU A 493 -25.01 -33.10 -65.54
N THR A 494 -24.65 -34.39 -65.60
CA THR A 494 -24.39 -35.20 -64.40
C THR A 494 -23.14 -34.73 -63.63
N TYR A 495 -22.08 -34.28 -64.32
CA TYR A 495 -20.92 -33.65 -63.68
C TYR A 495 -21.26 -32.31 -63.01
N GLN A 496 -22.11 -31.48 -63.65
CA GLN A 496 -22.59 -30.23 -63.05
C GLN A 496 -23.43 -30.49 -61.80
N GLN A 497 -24.30 -31.51 -61.79
CA GLN A 497 -25.07 -31.87 -60.60
C GLN A 497 -24.14 -32.28 -59.44
N GLN A 498 -23.15 -33.16 -59.69
CA GLN A 498 -22.16 -33.54 -58.67
C GLN A 498 -21.36 -32.34 -58.13
N LEU A 499 -21.08 -31.34 -58.98
CA LEU A 499 -20.42 -30.11 -58.57
C LEU A 499 -21.33 -29.20 -57.71
N LEU A 500 -22.65 -29.20 -57.97
CA LEU A 500 -23.62 -28.49 -57.14
C LEU A 500 -23.79 -29.17 -55.78
N ASP A 501 -23.96 -30.50 -55.75
CA ASP A 501 -24.15 -31.29 -54.54
C ASP A 501 -22.95 -31.13 -53.58
N SER A 502 -21.72 -31.24 -54.12
CA SER A 502 -20.50 -31.04 -53.33
C SER A 502 -20.30 -29.60 -52.87
N ARG A 503 -20.73 -28.59 -53.65
CA ARG A 503 -20.73 -27.19 -53.21
C ARG A 503 -21.75 -26.93 -52.09
N GLU A 504 -22.91 -27.59 -52.12
CA GLU A 504 -23.91 -27.50 -51.06
C GLU A 504 -23.44 -28.18 -49.77
N GLN A 505 -22.79 -29.36 -49.86
CA GLN A 505 -22.15 -29.99 -48.71
C GLN A 505 -21.10 -29.07 -48.05
N VAL A 506 -20.16 -28.51 -48.84
CA VAL A 506 -19.13 -27.60 -48.31
C VAL A 506 -19.73 -26.32 -47.71
N ALA A 507 -20.84 -25.83 -48.27
CA ALA A 507 -21.54 -24.67 -47.71
C ALA A 507 -22.19 -24.98 -46.35
N GLU A 508 -22.77 -26.16 -46.16
CA GLU A 508 -23.37 -26.56 -44.89
C GLU A 508 -22.32 -26.99 -43.85
N GLU A 509 -21.21 -27.60 -44.26
CA GLU A 509 -20.03 -27.83 -43.38
C GLU A 509 -19.49 -26.51 -42.83
N ALA A 510 -19.27 -25.50 -43.69
CA ALA A 510 -18.85 -24.16 -43.27
C ALA A 510 -19.90 -23.47 -42.37
N ARG A 511 -21.20 -23.75 -42.55
CA ARG A 511 -22.28 -23.26 -41.70
C ARG A 511 -22.28 -23.90 -40.32
N MET A 512 -21.96 -25.19 -40.23
CA MET A 512 -21.81 -25.92 -38.96
C MET A 512 -20.58 -25.44 -38.20
N GLU A 513 -19.45 -25.21 -38.87
CA GLU A 513 -18.28 -24.57 -38.25
C GLU A 513 -18.62 -23.16 -37.72
N ALA A 514 -19.31 -22.33 -38.51
CA ALA A 514 -19.72 -21.00 -38.09
C ALA A 514 -20.65 -21.00 -36.86
N GLN A 515 -21.52 -22.02 -36.74
CA GLN A 515 -22.33 -22.24 -35.52
C GLN A 515 -21.45 -22.59 -34.32
N LEU A 516 -20.55 -23.56 -34.45
CA LEU A 516 -19.62 -23.97 -33.37
C LEU A 516 -18.72 -22.81 -32.91
N PHE A 517 -18.21 -21.98 -33.83
CA PHE A 517 -17.47 -20.77 -33.48
C PHE A 517 -18.35 -19.73 -32.75
N THR A 518 -19.63 -19.61 -33.13
CA THR A 518 -20.59 -18.71 -32.47
C THR A 518 -20.88 -19.16 -31.04
N GLU A 519 -21.20 -20.44 -30.81
CA GLU A 519 -21.39 -21.02 -29.48
C GLU A 519 -20.15 -20.88 -28.58
N ARG A 520 -18.96 -21.08 -29.16
CA ARG A 520 -17.69 -20.88 -28.47
C ARG A 520 -17.46 -19.42 -28.08
N LEU A 521 -17.83 -18.47 -28.93
CA LEU A 521 -17.78 -17.04 -28.61
C LEU A 521 -18.82 -16.64 -27.55
N GLU A 522 -20.02 -17.24 -27.55
CA GLU A 522 -21.04 -16.95 -26.53
C GLU A 522 -20.70 -17.53 -25.16
N SER A 523 -20.17 -18.75 -25.09
CA SER A 523 -19.67 -19.33 -23.85
C SER A 523 -18.51 -18.54 -23.26
N LEU A 524 -17.56 -18.07 -24.10
CA LEU A 524 -16.50 -17.13 -23.68
C LEU A 524 -17.06 -15.78 -23.20
N LYS A 525 -18.01 -15.15 -23.91
CA LYS A 525 -18.69 -13.91 -23.46
C LYS A 525 -19.37 -14.11 -22.11
N LYS A 526 -20.02 -15.26 -21.89
CA LYS A 526 -20.68 -15.64 -20.63
C LYS A 526 -19.67 -15.82 -19.49
N GLN A 527 -18.53 -16.48 -19.77
CA GLN A 527 -17.42 -16.60 -18.81
C GLN A 527 -16.88 -15.23 -18.40
N PHE A 528 -16.49 -14.38 -19.37
CA PHE A 528 -15.98 -13.02 -19.07
C PHE A 528 -16.99 -12.15 -18.30
N LYS A 529 -18.30 -12.28 -18.59
CA LYS A 529 -19.35 -11.59 -17.83
C LYS A 529 -19.38 -12.06 -16.37
N ASN A 530 -19.32 -13.38 -16.15
CA ASN A 530 -19.30 -13.97 -14.81
C ASN A 530 -18.05 -13.57 -14.03
N GLU A 531 -16.86 -13.65 -14.63
CA GLU A 531 -15.58 -13.24 -14.02
C GLU A 531 -15.56 -11.76 -13.66
N LYS A 532 -16.05 -10.89 -14.56
CA LYS A 532 -16.19 -9.45 -14.28
C LYS A 532 -17.14 -9.19 -13.11
N GLU A 533 -18.18 -10.00 -12.94
CA GLU A 533 -19.13 -9.86 -11.83
C GLU A 533 -18.61 -10.43 -10.51
N THR A 534 -17.85 -11.54 -10.51
CA THR A 534 -17.20 -12.06 -9.30
C THR A 534 -16.09 -11.13 -8.82
N VAL A 535 -15.26 -10.60 -9.72
CA VAL A 535 -14.25 -9.56 -9.40
C VAL A 535 -14.90 -8.30 -8.86
N ARG A 536 -16.00 -7.83 -9.45
CA ARG A 536 -16.77 -6.68 -8.92
C ARG A 536 -17.29 -6.96 -7.51
N LYS A 537 -17.85 -8.14 -7.27
CA LYS A 537 -18.37 -8.56 -5.95
C LYS A 537 -17.25 -8.71 -4.90
N ALA A 538 -16.05 -9.13 -5.30
CA ALA A 538 -14.87 -9.18 -4.43
C ALA A 538 -14.41 -7.75 -4.05
N ALA A 539 -14.18 -6.89 -5.03
CA ALA A 539 -13.76 -5.50 -4.79
C ALA A 539 -14.80 -4.70 -3.97
N GLN A 540 -16.10 -4.97 -4.12
CA GLN A 540 -17.13 -4.37 -3.29
C GLN A 540 -17.06 -4.81 -1.82
N LYS A 541 -16.64 -6.06 -1.52
CA LYS A 541 -16.39 -6.50 -0.13
C LYS A 541 -15.15 -5.84 0.45
N GLU A 542 -14.05 -5.83 -0.31
CA GLU A 542 -12.79 -5.19 0.08
C GLU A 542 -12.99 -3.70 0.40
N ILE A 543 -13.75 -2.96 -0.42
CA ILE A 543 -14.11 -1.55 -0.15
C ILE A 543 -14.93 -1.39 1.14
N LEU A 544 -15.79 -2.34 1.50
CA LEU A 544 -16.56 -2.30 2.75
C LEU A 544 -15.68 -2.63 3.98
N GLU A 545 -14.77 -3.59 3.84
CA GLU A 545 -13.81 -3.98 4.89
C GLU A 545 -12.78 -2.86 5.15
N LEU A 546 -12.26 -2.24 4.10
CA LEU A 546 -11.37 -1.06 4.20
C LEU A 546 -12.07 0.15 4.83
N LYS A 547 -13.35 0.41 4.50
CA LYS A 547 -14.15 1.45 5.17
C LYS A 547 -14.31 1.16 6.67
N LYS A 548 -14.69 -0.07 7.03
CA LYS A 548 -14.80 -0.49 8.44
C LYS A 548 -13.46 -0.35 9.19
N GLY A 549 -12.34 -0.69 8.54
CA GLY A 549 -10.99 -0.49 9.09
C GLY A 549 -10.62 0.98 9.28
N LEU A 550 -11.05 1.87 8.36
CA LEU A 550 -10.89 3.32 8.49
C LEU A 550 -11.71 3.88 9.66
N ASP A 551 -12.98 3.48 9.79
CA ASP A 551 -13.86 3.92 10.88
C ASP A 551 -13.34 3.44 12.26
N GLU A 552 -12.91 2.18 12.36
CA GLU A 552 -12.29 1.63 13.57
C GLU A 552 -10.98 2.34 13.95
N THR A 553 -10.12 2.67 12.97
CA THR A 553 -8.87 3.38 13.24
C THR A 553 -9.10 4.86 13.55
N SER A 554 -10.13 5.48 12.98
CA SER A 554 -10.60 6.82 13.34
C SER A 554 -11.07 6.89 14.80
N SER A 555 -11.91 5.93 15.25
CA SER A 555 -12.34 5.84 16.66
C SER A 555 -11.15 5.68 17.61
N ARG A 556 -10.26 4.72 17.32
CA ARG A 556 -9.03 4.48 18.12
C ARG A 556 -8.13 5.73 18.18
N SER A 557 -8.02 6.47 17.08
CA SER A 557 -7.29 7.75 17.04
C SER A 557 -7.94 8.81 17.94
N ALA A 558 -9.26 8.93 17.91
CA ALA A 558 -10.02 9.86 18.78
C ALA A 558 -9.95 9.46 20.27
N GLU A 559 -9.91 8.16 20.58
CA GLU A 559 -9.71 7.60 21.93
C GLU A 559 -8.30 7.90 22.45
N LEU A 560 -7.25 7.57 21.69
CA LEU A 560 -5.86 7.90 22.03
C LEU A 560 -5.66 9.41 22.18
N SER A 561 -6.35 10.22 21.36
CA SER A 561 -6.33 11.69 21.45
C SER A 561 -7.08 12.25 22.66
N ARG A 562 -7.90 11.45 23.35
CA ARG A 562 -8.48 11.76 24.67
C ARG A 562 -7.52 11.36 25.79
N ALA A 563 -7.08 10.10 25.80
CA ALA A 563 -6.12 9.59 26.77
C ALA A 563 -4.81 10.42 26.84
N ASN A 564 -4.31 10.93 25.70
CA ASN A 564 -3.12 11.80 25.66
C ASN A 564 -3.38 13.17 26.33
N ARG A 565 -4.61 13.71 26.27
CA ARG A 565 -4.99 14.93 27.00
C ARG A 565 -5.11 14.67 28.49
N GLU A 566 -5.77 13.58 28.88
CA GLU A 566 -5.91 13.14 30.28
C GLU A 566 -4.53 12.91 30.93
N LEU A 567 -3.62 12.21 30.27
CA LEU A 567 -2.24 12.01 30.74
C LEU A 567 -1.46 13.32 30.87
N ARG A 568 -1.61 14.27 29.94
CA ARG A 568 -0.99 15.61 30.05
C ARG A 568 -1.51 16.38 31.26
N GLN A 569 -2.81 16.29 31.55
CA GLN A 569 -3.39 16.93 32.72
C GLN A 569 -2.87 16.28 34.02
N LYS A 570 -2.83 14.94 34.07
CA LYS A 570 -2.29 14.17 35.21
C LYS A 570 -0.80 14.44 35.46
N VAL A 571 -0.03 14.74 34.41
CA VAL A 571 1.36 15.25 34.53
C VAL A 571 1.40 16.62 35.19
N VAL A 572 0.58 17.59 34.75
CA VAL A 572 0.51 18.94 35.36
C VAL A 572 0.07 18.87 36.83
N GLU A 573 -0.86 17.97 37.17
CA GLU A 573 -1.28 17.71 38.55
C GLU A 573 -0.11 17.16 39.41
N LEU A 574 0.67 16.21 38.89
CA LEU A 574 1.87 15.68 39.55
C LEU A 574 3.01 16.71 39.67
N GLU A 575 3.20 17.58 38.68
CA GLU A 575 4.17 18.68 38.74
C GLU A 575 3.79 19.69 39.85
N ASN A 576 2.52 20.04 39.96
CA ASN A 576 1.99 20.87 41.05
C ASN A 576 2.14 20.19 42.42
N ALA A 577 1.85 18.89 42.52
CA ALA A 577 2.05 18.11 43.73
C ALA A 577 3.54 18.08 44.14
N ALA A 578 4.46 17.86 43.19
CA ALA A 578 5.90 17.89 43.42
C ALA A 578 6.39 19.28 43.85
N ALA A 579 5.88 20.36 43.26
CA ALA A 579 6.16 21.74 43.67
C ALA A 579 5.70 22.01 45.12
N ASN A 580 4.51 21.55 45.48
CA ASN A 580 3.97 21.65 46.84
C ASN A 580 4.81 20.86 47.87
N GLN A 581 5.23 19.63 47.55
CA GLN A 581 6.14 18.86 48.43
C GLN A 581 7.52 19.54 48.53
N LYS A 582 8.06 20.09 47.43
CA LYS A 582 9.32 20.85 47.42
C LYS A 582 9.25 22.11 48.30
N ALA A 583 8.10 22.78 48.37
CA ALA A 583 7.84 23.88 49.30
C ALA A 583 7.72 23.39 50.76
N LYS A 584 7.02 22.29 51.00
CA LYS A 584 6.89 21.65 52.33
C LYS A 584 8.24 21.23 52.90
N ILE A 585 9.09 20.61 52.08
CA ILE A 585 10.47 20.22 52.43
C ILE A 585 11.33 21.45 52.74
N LYS A 586 11.21 22.55 51.98
CA LYS A 586 11.89 23.83 52.31
C LYS A 586 11.47 24.33 53.70
N SER A 587 10.18 24.31 54.02
CA SER A 587 9.64 24.72 55.33
C SER A 587 10.15 23.84 56.47
N GLN A 588 10.05 22.51 56.32
CA GLN A 588 10.59 21.55 57.30
C GLN A 588 12.11 21.70 57.50
N LYS A 589 12.87 21.94 56.43
CA LYS A 589 14.32 22.21 56.51
C LYS A 589 14.64 23.51 57.24
N ALA A 590 13.78 24.53 57.17
CA ALA A 590 13.89 25.75 57.98
C ALA A 590 13.56 25.49 59.46
N GLN A 591 12.50 24.72 59.75
CA GLN A 591 12.13 24.30 61.10
C GLN A 591 13.24 23.45 61.77
N MET A 592 13.84 22.51 61.04
CA MET A 592 14.99 21.73 61.52
C MET A 592 16.22 22.62 61.79
N LYS A 593 16.53 23.59 60.93
CA LYS A 593 17.59 24.58 61.19
C LYS A 593 17.32 25.38 62.47
N HIS A 594 16.08 25.81 62.70
CA HIS A 594 15.69 26.50 63.93
C HIS A 594 15.88 25.60 65.16
N TYR A 595 15.35 24.38 65.12
CA TYR A 595 15.49 23.40 66.22
C TYR A 595 16.96 23.10 66.55
N LEU A 596 17.82 22.91 65.54
CA LEU A 596 19.26 22.73 65.75
C LEU A 596 19.93 23.95 66.39
N LYS A 597 19.55 25.18 65.99
CA LYS A 597 20.04 26.42 66.62
C LYS A 597 19.58 26.51 68.09
N THR A 598 18.33 26.15 68.40
CA THR A 598 17.83 26.08 69.79
C THR A 598 18.55 25.00 70.59
N LYS A 599 18.85 23.84 70.00
CA LYS A 599 19.61 22.76 70.66
C LYS A 599 21.04 23.18 70.97
N ALA A 600 21.72 23.87 70.06
CA ALA A 600 23.05 24.43 70.29
C ALA A 600 23.06 25.46 71.43
N SER A 601 22.10 26.39 71.46
CA SER A 601 21.93 27.34 72.57
C SER A 601 21.67 26.64 73.92
N LYS A 602 20.90 25.55 73.94
CA LYS A 602 20.71 24.74 75.15
C LYS A 602 21.99 24.02 75.61
N ALA A 603 22.84 23.58 74.67
CA ALA A 603 24.14 22.99 75.01
C ALA A 603 25.09 24.04 75.62
N GLN A 604 25.20 25.21 75.00
CA GLN A 604 26.00 26.34 75.52
C GLN A 604 25.55 26.78 76.92
N ASN A 605 24.24 26.79 77.19
CA ASN A 605 23.71 27.07 78.53
C ASN A 605 24.03 25.97 79.55
N ALA A 606 24.21 24.72 79.12
CA ALA A 606 24.62 23.61 79.99
C ALA A 606 26.13 23.60 80.27
N GLU A 607 26.95 24.07 79.33
CA GLU A 607 28.39 24.34 79.57
C GLU A 607 28.56 25.45 80.61
N ARG A 608 27.83 26.57 80.47
CA ARG A 608 27.75 27.62 81.51
C ARG A 608 27.28 27.12 82.88
N LEU A 609 26.43 26.10 82.92
CA LEU A 609 26.00 25.52 84.20
C LEU A 609 27.15 24.77 84.89
N LYS A 610 28.02 24.11 84.11
CA LYS A 610 29.23 23.44 84.63
C LYS A 610 30.29 24.42 85.12
N GLU A 611 30.47 25.55 84.42
CA GLU A 611 31.37 26.63 84.89
C GLU A 611 30.96 27.05 86.32
N ILE A 612 29.66 27.22 86.58
CA ILE A 612 29.10 27.55 87.90
C ILE A 612 29.25 26.38 88.91
N GLU A 613 29.11 25.12 88.48
CA GLU A 613 29.37 23.93 89.34
C GLU A 613 30.86 23.82 89.74
N GLU A 614 31.78 24.26 88.88
CA GLU A 614 33.22 24.28 89.16
C GLU A 614 33.62 25.45 90.07
N GLU A 615 33.02 26.64 89.90
CA GLU A 615 33.12 27.75 90.86
C GLU A 615 32.63 27.36 92.26
N LEU A 616 31.52 26.62 92.35
CA LEU A 616 31.00 26.11 93.63
C LEU A 616 31.96 25.13 94.32
N LYS A 617 32.64 24.26 93.57
CA LYS A 617 33.67 23.36 94.14
C LYS A 617 34.90 24.10 94.67
N GLN A 618 35.27 25.23 94.06
CA GLN A 618 36.35 26.09 94.56
C GLN A 618 35.93 26.77 95.88
N MET A 619 34.69 27.24 95.98
CA MET A 619 34.13 27.76 97.24
C MET A 619 34.07 26.69 98.36
N GLU A 620 33.75 25.44 98.01
CA GLU A 620 33.71 24.32 98.97
C GLU A 620 35.11 23.98 99.52
N THR A 621 36.16 23.99 98.68
CA THR A 621 37.55 23.75 99.13
C THR A 621 38.11 24.87 100.00
N ILE A 622 37.71 26.13 99.78
CA ILE A 622 38.06 27.26 100.66
C ILE A 622 37.44 27.07 102.07
N LYS A 623 36.19 26.59 102.13
CA LYS A 623 35.47 26.26 103.37
C LYS A 623 36.16 25.15 104.16
N GLU A 624 36.66 24.10 103.52
CA GLU A 624 37.43 23.02 104.18
C GLU A 624 38.76 23.52 104.77
N GLN A 625 39.49 24.38 104.05
CA GLN A 625 40.73 24.99 104.55
C GLN A 625 40.50 25.83 105.82
N TYR A 626 39.35 26.51 105.90
CA TYR A 626 38.96 27.28 107.08
C TYR A 626 38.65 26.38 108.29
N GLN A 627 37.99 25.23 108.07
CA GLN A 627 37.70 24.26 109.13
C GLN A 627 38.96 23.60 109.70
N LYS A 628 39.99 23.38 108.87
CA LYS A 628 41.25 22.77 109.29
C LYS A 628 41.99 23.60 110.35
N LYS A 629 42.00 24.93 110.21
CA LYS A 629 42.58 25.87 111.21
C LYS A 629 41.87 25.88 112.57
N ASN A 630 40.60 25.45 112.64
CA ASN A 630 39.90 25.37 113.93
C ASN A 630 40.35 24.15 114.78
N HIS A 631 40.89 23.08 114.18
CA HIS A 631 41.41 21.95 114.95
C HIS A 631 42.70 22.28 115.71
N GLU A 632 43.63 23.03 115.10
CA GLU A 632 44.89 23.47 115.74
C GLU A 632 44.68 24.43 116.94
N ASN A 633 43.46 24.95 117.11
CA ASN A 633 43.05 25.78 118.24
C ASN A 633 42.43 24.95 119.38
N PHE A 634 41.92 23.75 119.09
CA PHE A 634 41.29 22.86 120.07
C PHE A 634 42.32 22.14 120.94
N GLU A 635 43.42 21.66 120.36
CA GLU A 635 44.49 20.97 121.09
C GLU A 635 45.17 21.87 122.15
N LYS A 636 45.34 23.15 121.83
CA LYS A 636 45.89 24.17 122.75
C LYS A 636 44.99 24.43 123.96
N SER A 637 43.70 24.11 123.87
CA SER A 637 42.74 24.28 124.97
C SER A 637 42.84 23.17 126.03
N GLN A 638 43.12 21.92 125.61
CA GLN A 638 43.13 20.77 126.53
C GLN A 638 44.25 20.81 127.58
N MET A 639 45.38 21.49 127.30
CA MET A 639 46.50 21.55 128.23
C MET A 639 46.19 22.42 129.48
N ILE A 640 45.30 23.41 129.34
CA ILE A 640 44.86 24.28 130.46
C ILE A 640 43.88 23.53 131.38
N GLN A 641 43.11 22.58 130.85
CA GLN A 641 42.05 21.89 131.60
C GLN A 641 42.56 20.94 132.69
N LYS A 642 43.83 20.50 132.63
CA LYS A 642 44.46 19.71 133.71
C LYS A 642 44.85 20.55 134.93
N PHE A 643 45.10 21.85 134.76
CA PHE A 643 45.52 22.74 135.86
C PHE A 643 44.35 23.12 136.80
N MET A 644 43.11 23.09 136.32
CA MET A 644 41.95 23.48 137.13
C MET A 644 41.53 22.43 138.18
N VAL A 645 41.93 21.16 138.02
CA VAL A 645 41.47 20.05 138.88
C VAL A 645 42.16 20.04 140.25
N GLU A 646 43.43 20.46 140.32
CA GLU A 646 44.17 20.55 141.59
C GLU A 646 43.72 21.78 142.40
N MET A 647 43.40 22.89 141.71
CA MET A 647 42.80 24.12 142.27
C MET A 647 41.54 23.83 143.11
N THR A 648 40.68 22.91 142.66
CA THR A 648 39.46 22.51 143.38
C THR A 648 39.68 21.76 144.69
N SER A 649 40.89 21.27 144.99
CA SER A 649 41.17 20.58 146.27
C SER A 649 41.27 21.56 147.45
N LEU A 650 42.08 22.61 147.30
CA LEU A 650 42.33 23.66 148.31
C LEU A 650 41.06 24.42 148.72
N GLN A 651 40.09 24.55 147.81
CA GLN A 651 38.84 25.25 148.10
C GLN A 651 37.95 24.51 149.13
N THR A 652 38.18 23.22 149.38
CA THR A 652 37.38 22.41 150.31
C THR A 652 37.81 22.49 151.79
N GLU A 653 39.00 23.00 152.10
CA GLU A 653 39.42 23.22 153.49
C GLU A 653 38.89 24.54 154.07
N ILE A 654 38.80 25.59 153.25
CA ILE A 654 38.32 26.91 153.66
C ILE A 654 36.88 26.84 154.25
N GLN A 655 36.03 25.95 153.72
CA GLN A 655 34.67 25.74 154.25
C GLN A 655 34.59 24.90 155.55
N LYS A 656 35.70 24.31 156.05
CA LYS A 656 35.71 23.72 157.40
C LYS A 656 35.97 24.76 158.49
N LEU A 657 36.67 25.85 158.20
CA LEU A 657 36.97 26.89 159.20
C LEU A 657 35.79 27.83 159.50
N ALA A 658 34.80 27.90 158.60
CA ALA A 658 33.57 28.67 158.81
C ALA A 658 32.60 28.07 159.87
N LYS A 659 32.94 26.94 160.50
CA LYS A 659 32.27 26.46 161.72
C LYS A 659 32.56 27.29 162.98
N SER A 660 33.43 28.30 162.88
CA SER A 660 33.83 29.17 164.01
C SER A 660 32.95 30.40 164.23
N GLN A 661 32.05 30.77 163.31
CA GLN A 661 31.32 32.06 163.38
C GLN A 661 29.80 31.94 163.48
N HIS A 662 29.30 30.85 164.08
CA HIS A 662 27.92 30.81 164.60
C HIS A 662 27.78 31.64 165.90
N GLU A 663 28.88 31.93 166.61
CA GLU A 663 28.87 32.71 167.86
C GLU A 663 28.36 34.15 167.70
N THR A 664 28.45 34.75 166.50
CA THR A 664 27.89 36.10 166.23
C THR A 664 26.53 36.09 165.51
N THR A 665 25.81 34.96 165.55
CA THR A 665 24.39 34.87 165.11
C THR A 665 23.41 35.54 166.12
N VAL A 666 23.84 36.63 166.75
CA VAL A 666 23.05 37.45 167.67
C VAL A 666 22.19 38.47 166.89
N GLN A 667 22.74 39.09 165.84
CA GLN A 667 22.05 40.17 165.13
C GLN A 667 20.91 39.72 164.21
N SER A 668 20.96 38.49 163.66
CA SER A 668 19.95 37.99 162.73
C SER A 668 18.55 37.78 163.34
N ARG A 669 18.42 37.76 164.68
CA ARG A 669 17.15 37.44 165.37
C ARG A 669 16.35 38.64 165.87
N GLN A 670 16.85 39.87 165.76
CA GLN A 670 16.17 41.06 166.34
C GLN A 670 15.50 41.99 165.32
N GLN A 671 15.91 42.03 164.04
CA GLN A 671 15.21 42.84 163.03
C GLN A 671 14.17 42.09 162.18
N GLU A 672 14.01 40.77 162.34
CA GLU A 672 12.76 40.10 161.94
C GLU A 672 11.53 40.68 162.68
N ILE A 673 11.74 41.26 163.87
CA ILE A 673 10.73 42.02 164.61
C ILE A 673 10.35 43.29 163.83
N HIS A 674 11.33 43.97 163.19
CA HIS A 674 11.10 45.15 162.34
C HIS A 674 10.63 44.83 160.91
N LEU A 675 10.92 43.64 160.36
CA LEU A 675 10.38 43.19 159.06
C LEU A 675 8.96 42.62 159.16
N ARG A 676 8.62 42.03 160.32
CA ARG A 676 7.23 42.02 160.77
C ARG A 676 6.68 43.45 160.64
N ALA A 677 7.44 44.45 161.08
CA ALA A 677 6.94 45.77 161.44
C ALA A 677 6.40 46.74 160.36
N GLU A 678 6.39 46.43 159.07
CA GLU A 678 5.84 47.39 158.08
C GLU A 678 4.32 47.28 157.81
N ARG A 679 3.65 46.26 158.38
CA ARG A 679 2.35 45.76 157.86
C ARG A 679 1.09 46.09 158.68
N LYS A 680 1.20 46.53 159.93
CA LYS A 680 0.11 46.87 160.86
C LYS A 680 -0.14 48.39 160.91
N LEU A 681 0.88 49.23 160.77
CA LEU A 681 0.68 50.68 160.62
C LEU A 681 -0.12 51.01 159.33
N ARG A 682 -0.02 50.16 158.30
CA ARG A 682 -0.91 50.20 157.11
C ARG A 682 -2.38 49.88 157.44
N GLN A 683 -2.66 49.13 158.50
CA GLN A 683 -4.01 48.90 159.02
C GLN A 683 -4.52 50.11 159.82
N GLU A 684 -3.69 50.64 160.73
CA GLU A 684 -4.04 51.80 161.58
C GLU A 684 -4.32 53.08 160.77
N LEU A 685 -3.70 53.22 159.58
CA LEU A 685 -4.01 54.30 158.64
C LEU A 685 -5.33 54.10 157.88
N GLN A 686 -5.84 52.86 157.78
CA GLN A 686 -7.13 52.54 157.18
C GLN A 686 -8.28 52.81 158.17
N ASP A 687 -8.11 52.41 159.43
CA ASP A 687 -9.09 52.67 160.51
C ASP A 687 -9.25 54.18 160.81
N LYS A 688 -8.21 54.97 160.49
CA LYS A 688 -8.19 56.43 160.60
C LYS A 688 -9.27 57.11 159.75
N CYS A 689 -9.71 56.48 158.67
CA CYS A 689 -10.79 56.99 157.83
C CYS A 689 -12.18 56.81 158.45
N GLN A 690 -12.40 55.82 159.32
CA GLN A 690 -13.70 55.59 159.97
C GLN A 690 -13.80 56.25 161.36
N SER A 691 -12.73 56.27 162.16
CA SER A 691 -12.81 56.86 163.51
C SER A 691 -12.95 58.40 163.52
N LEU A 692 -12.50 59.07 162.44
CA LEU A 692 -12.71 60.51 162.26
C LEU A 692 -14.18 60.86 161.98
N GLU A 693 -14.97 59.96 161.37
CA GLU A 693 -16.41 60.15 161.15
C GLU A 693 -17.20 60.11 162.48
N GLU A 694 -16.69 59.39 163.49
CA GLU A 694 -17.32 59.28 164.81
C GLU A 694 -16.92 60.39 165.79
N LYS A 695 -15.62 60.73 165.92
CA LYS A 695 -15.17 61.66 166.98
C LYS A 695 -15.53 63.13 166.72
N VAL A 696 -15.96 63.47 165.50
CA VAL A 696 -16.68 64.72 165.22
C VAL A 696 -17.96 64.87 166.07
N LYS A 697 -18.57 63.76 166.55
CA LYS A 697 -19.67 63.80 167.53
C LYS A 697 -19.22 64.25 168.94
N HIS A 698 -17.98 63.99 169.36
CA HIS A 698 -17.56 64.17 170.77
C HIS A 698 -16.85 65.52 171.06
N LEU A 699 -16.48 66.28 170.03
CA LEU A 699 -16.22 67.72 170.15
C LEU A 699 -17.45 68.53 170.63
N LYS A 700 -18.60 67.86 170.78
CA LYS A 700 -19.88 68.38 171.25
C LYS A 700 -20.19 68.10 172.73
N LYS A 701 -19.21 67.71 173.57
CA LYS A 701 -19.41 67.47 175.03
C LYS A 701 -18.30 67.97 175.96
N CYS A 702 -17.01 67.69 175.72
CA CYS A 702 -15.97 68.04 176.71
C CYS A 702 -15.56 69.53 176.70
N LYS A 703 -16.04 70.31 175.72
CA LYS A 703 -16.01 71.79 175.75
C LYS A 703 -16.83 72.37 176.92
N GLU A 704 -17.72 71.58 177.51
CA GLU A 704 -18.66 72.01 178.56
C GLU A 704 -18.19 71.70 179.99
N ALA A 705 -17.05 71.00 180.16
CA ALA A 705 -16.65 70.43 181.45
C ALA A 705 -15.35 71.02 182.06
N THR A 706 -14.32 71.27 181.26
CA THR A 706 -12.96 71.55 181.75
C THR A 706 -12.22 72.57 180.88
N GLU A 707 -12.26 73.88 181.12
CA GLU A 707 -13.00 74.70 182.11
C GLU A 707 -12.74 74.50 183.62
N GLN A 708 -13.60 73.77 184.33
CA GLN A 708 -13.91 73.92 185.77
C GLN A 708 -12.80 73.61 186.80
N LYS A 709 -11.54 73.37 186.37
CA LYS A 709 -10.36 73.27 187.25
C LYS A 709 -9.28 74.33 187.01
N LEU A 710 -9.60 75.43 186.32
CA LEU A 710 -8.79 76.67 186.28
C LEU A 710 -8.78 77.45 187.63
N LYS A 711 -9.02 76.80 188.79
CA LYS A 711 -9.29 77.49 190.06
C LYS A 711 -8.70 76.91 191.35
N GLU A 712 -8.14 75.69 191.35
CA GLU A 712 -7.82 75.01 192.63
C GLU A 712 -6.31 74.82 192.90
N ALA A 713 -5.48 74.51 191.91
CA ALA A 713 -4.07 74.16 192.16
C ALA A 713 -3.11 75.36 192.33
N SER A 714 -3.54 76.60 192.05
CA SER A 714 -2.77 77.81 192.39
C SER A 714 -2.83 78.17 193.88
N LEU A 715 -3.59 77.41 194.68
CA LEU A 715 -3.78 77.62 196.12
C LEU A 715 -2.84 76.79 197.01
N GLU A 716 -2.19 75.74 196.48
CA GLU A 716 -1.20 74.95 197.25
C GLU A 716 0.24 75.49 197.12
N SER A 717 0.41 76.65 196.47
CA SER A 717 1.65 77.42 196.33
C SER A 717 2.20 77.98 197.67
N GLN A 718 1.69 77.53 198.82
CA GLN A 718 1.77 78.29 200.07
C GLN A 718 2.06 77.46 201.34
N GLN A 719 2.12 76.11 201.27
CA GLN A 719 2.13 75.28 202.48
C GLN A 719 3.46 74.58 202.85
N ILE A 720 4.34 74.23 201.90
CA ILE A 720 5.61 73.52 202.22
C ILE A 720 6.82 74.46 202.36
N THR A 721 6.91 75.57 201.62
CA THR A 721 7.96 76.59 201.84
C THR A 721 7.88 77.21 203.25
N MET A 722 6.70 77.14 203.89
CA MET A 722 6.48 77.61 205.26
C MET A 722 6.63 76.48 206.31
N ASN A 723 6.60 75.20 205.90
CA ASN A 723 6.73 74.07 206.81
C ASN A 723 8.21 73.65 207.00
N LEU A 724 8.88 74.48 207.80
CA LEU A 724 9.87 74.09 208.82
C LEU A 724 11.28 73.75 208.26
N GLU A 725 12.33 74.57 208.40
CA GLU A 725 12.59 75.77 209.23
C GLU A 725 12.57 75.61 210.77
N GLU A 726 11.64 74.82 211.35
CA GLU A 726 11.74 74.42 212.76
C GLU A 726 12.65 73.20 212.95
N ALA A 727 12.69 72.26 211.99
CA ALA A 727 13.67 71.17 212.01
C ALA A 727 15.13 71.69 211.92
N HIS A 728 15.33 72.85 211.28
CA HIS A 728 16.62 73.54 211.16
C HIS A 728 17.17 74.05 212.51
N LYS A 729 16.39 73.95 213.61
CA LYS A 729 16.75 74.43 214.96
C LYS A 729 17.15 73.32 215.95
N TRP A 730 16.89 72.04 215.67
CA TRP A 730 17.08 70.98 216.68
C TRP A 730 18.47 70.33 216.70
N PHE A 731 18.92 69.67 215.63
CA PHE A 731 20.16 68.88 215.68
C PHE A 731 21.46 69.71 215.80
N LYS A 732 21.39 71.03 215.58
CA LYS A 732 22.49 71.94 215.91
C LYS A 732 22.82 71.92 217.41
N SER A 733 21.91 71.46 218.28
CA SER A 733 22.11 71.25 219.72
C SER A 733 22.93 70.01 220.10
N LYS A 734 23.42 69.19 219.15
CA LYS A 734 24.35 68.07 219.43
C LYS A 734 25.78 68.31 218.96
N PHE A 735 26.04 69.42 218.28
CA PHE A 735 27.36 69.91 217.87
C PHE A 735 28.32 70.00 219.07
N ASP A 736 27.84 70.59 220.17
CA ASP A 736 28.69 71.02 221.30
C ASP A 736 29.05 69.91 222.32
N SER A 737 28.46 68.70 222.21
CA SER A 737 28.50 67.70 223.31
C SER A 737 29.58 66.61 223.19
N LEU A 738 30.22 66.41 222.04
CA LEU A 738 31.38 65.49 221.91
C LEU A 738 32.57 66.09 221.17
N GLN A 739 32.66 67.42 221.14
CA GLN A 739 33.91 68.15 220.88
C GLN A 739 34.94 67.98 222.04
N SER A 740 34.58 67.29 223.11
CA SER A 740 35.36 67.19 224.36
C SER A 740 36.25 65.94 224.46
N GLU A 741 35.79 64.75 224.05
CA GLU A 741 36.52 63.50 224.31
C GLU A 741 37.50 63.10 223.19
N LEU A 742 38.72 63.63 223.36
CA LEU A 742 39.99 62.94 223.16
C LEU A 742 40.70 62.96 221.78
N THR A 743 40.78 64.15 221.20
CA THR A 743 42.07 64.84 220.97
C THR A 743 43.40 64.06 221.20
N LYS A 744 43.78 63.08 220.35
CA LYS A 744 45.17 62.58 220.20
C LYS A 744 45.46 61.78 218.89
N ALA A 745 46.24 62.39 217.97
CA ALA A 745 46.92 61.83 216.77
C ALA A 745 46.06 61.40 215.53
N ARG A 746 46.57 61.26 214.28
CA ARG A 746 47.36 62.12 213.32
C ARG A 746 47.60 61.30 212.00
N LEU A 747 48.15 61.78 210.86
CA LEU A 747 47.91 62.94 209.95
C LEU A 747 48.93 62.86 208.76
N ASN A 748 48.54 62.95 207.47
CA ASN A 748 49.48 62.91 206.31
C ASN A 748 48.88 63.39 204.93
N ASN A 749 49.67 64.09 204.08
CA ASN A 749 49.64 64.35 202.59
C ASN A 749 48.37 64.79 201.75
N ARG A 750 48.57 65.37 200.54
CA ARG A 750 47.62 66.06 199.57
C ARG A 750 48.15 66.01 198.08
N MET A 751 47.58 66.54 196.97
CA MET A 751 46.23 66.70 196.31
C MET A 751 46.40 67.33 194.86
N GLY A 752 45.40 68.00 194.23
CA GLY A 752 45.39 68.48 192.80
C GLY A 752 44.77 69.89 192.54
N GLU A 753 43.59 70.00 191.86
CA GLU A 753 42.73 71.21 191.53
C GLU A 753 43.19 72.18 190.37
N GLY A 754 42.41 73.06 189.65
CA GLY A 754 40.96 73.46 189.57
C GLY A 754 40.64 74.65 188.55
N LEU A 755 39.39 75.22 188.52
CA LEU A 755 38.88 76.52 187.91
C LEU A 755 38.31 76.64 186.43
N THR A 756 37.45 77.67 186.13
CA THR A 756 36.63 77.91 184.87
C THR A 756 36.11 79.38 184.63
N SER A 757 35.65 79.83 183.41
CA SER A 757 34.98 81.15 183.11
C SER A 757 34.17 81.27 181.74
N TRP A 758 33.72 82.49 181.29
CA TRP A 758 32.68 82.83 180.24
C TRP A 758 33.12 83.68 178.99
N GLN A 759 32.43 83.56 177.81
CA GLN A 759 31.89 84.69 176.93
C GLN A 759 31.26 84.29 175.53
N VAL A 760 30.06 84.83 175.18
CA VAL A 760 29.46 85.21 173.83
C VAL A 760 29.21 84.14 172.66
N LYS A 761 28.05 83.37 172.63
CA LYS A 761 27.24 82.65 171.49
C LYS A 761 27.20 81.05 171.32
N GLU A 762 26.29 80.20 170.69
CA GLU A 762 24.86 80.13 170.06
C GLU A 762 24.04 78.72 169.99
N ARG A 763 23.68 77.99 168.86
CA ARG A 763 22.38 77.15 168.66
C ARG A 763 22.23 75.57 168.26
N PRO A 764 21.49 75.00 167.21
CA PRO A 764 20.43 73.90 167.37
C PRO A 764 20.26 72.64 166.38
N VAL A 765 19.38 71.59 166.63
CA VAL A 765 19.08 70.34 165.77
C VAL A 765 17.68 69.55 165.94
N LYS A 766 17.37 68.38 165.25
CA LYS A 766 16.05 67.54 165.25
C LYS A 766 16.05 66.06 164.63
N LEU A 767 15.10 65.09 164.94
CA LEU A 767 15.02 63.60 164.48
C LEU A 767 13.60 62.79 164.48
N PRO A 768 13.42 61.49 163.99
CA PRO A 768 12.12 60.69 163.71
C PRO A 768 11.90 59.15 164.17
N SER A 769 10.77 58.40 163.84
CA SER A 769 10.33 56.95 164.24
C SER A 769 9.06 56.31 163.47
N GLN A 770 8.37 55.08 163.55
CA GLN A 770 8.44 53.60 164.00
C GLN A 770 7.25 52.59 163.48
N SER A 771 6.93 51.33 164.01
CA SER A 771 6.40 50.09 163.22
C SER A 771 5.66 48.74 163.85
N SER A 772 4.89 47.80 163.13
CA SER A 772 4.37 46.31 163.38
C SER A 772 3.75 45.48 162.09
N VAL A 773 3.42 44.16 161.67
CA VAL A 773 3.62 42.59 161.85
C VAL A 773 3.19 41.47 160.65
N ASN A 774 3.84 40.23 160.38
CA ASN A 774 3.53 38.78 159.72
C ASN A 774 3.47 38.30 158.13
N ARG A 775 3.34 37.02 157.46
CA ARG A 775 3.71 35.46 157.39
C ARG A 775 3.24 34.56 156.05
N TRP A 776 3.71 33.29 155.58
CA TRP A 776 3.03 31.98 154.88
C TRP A 776 3.84 30.72 154.11
N GLU A 777 3.26 29.57 153.50
CA GLU A 777 3.80 28.12 153.02
C GLU A 777 3.15 27.31 151.68
N THR A 778 3.28 26.06 150.96
CA THR A 778 3.76 24.53 150.79
C THR A 778 3.92 23.86 149.24
N LYS A 779 3.92 22.59 148.55
CA LYS A 779 3.72 20.97 148.46
C LYS A 779 4.20 20.19 147.02
N GLN A 780 4.19 18.91 146.32
CA GLN A 780 3.92 17.31 146.11
C GLN A 780 4.64 16.58 144.76
N GLU A 781 4.65 15.34 144.00
CA GLU A 781 4.37 13.75 143.76
C GLU A 781 4.94 13.03 142.33
N LEU A 782 4.93 11.78 141.60
CA LEU A 782 4.57 10.21 141.44
C LEU A 782 5.19 9.24 140.17
N LYS A 783 4.95 7.85 139.82
CA LYS A 783 5.62 6.84 138.69
C LYS A 783 5.23 5.25 138.25
N LEU A 784 5.55 4.51 137.04
CA LEU A 784 5.41 2.95 136.52
C LEU A 784 6.05 2.38 135.05
N LEU A 785 6.09 1.16 134.25
CA LEU A 785 6.12 -0.47 134.12
C LEU A 785 6.22 -1.31 132.62
N SER A 786 6.73 -2.63 132.28
CA SER A 786 6.58 -3.60 130.95
C SER A 786 7.34 -5.09 130.63
N ARG A 787 7.08 -6.09 129.60
CA ARG A 787 7.88 -7.41 129.00
C ARG A 787 7.33 -8.68 127.99
N MET A 788 8.03 -9.38 126.92
CA MET A 788 8.10 -10.90 126.33
C MET A 788 8.81 -11.33 124.89
N TYR A 789 9.33 -12.62 124.62
CA TYR A 789 9.84 -13.47 123.38
C TYR A 789 11.29 -13.48 122.66
N GLN A 790 11.61 -14.38 121.64
CA GLN A 790 12.92 -15.11 121.32
C GLN A 790 13.23 -15.56 119.82
N PRO A 791 14.46 -16.01 119.40
CA PRO A 791 14.66 -17.24 118.53
C PRO A 791 15.96 -18.12 118.76
N GLU A 792 16.12 -19.23 118.01
CA GLU A 792 17.24 -20.25 118.04
C GLU A 792 18.10 -20.23 116.72
N SER A 793 19.16 -21.02 116.42
CA SER A 793 19.60 -22.36 116.90
C SER A 793 21.10 -22.74 116.63
N ASP A 794 21.51 -23.84 117.26
CA ASP A 794 22.43 -24.91 116.78
C ASP A 794 23.98 -24.84 116.89
N LYS A 795 24.52 -25.73 117.76
CA LYS A 795 25.85 -26.39 117.79
C LYS A 795 27.11 -25.51 118.09
N LYS A 796 28.04 -25.97 118.95
CA LYS A 796 28.24 -27.32 119.54
C LYS A 796 28.77 -27.24 120.98
#